data_AF-A0A101WJ33-F1
#
_entry.id   AF-A0A101WJ33-F1
#
_cell.length_a   1.000
_cell.length_b   1.000
_cell.length_c   1.000
_cell.angle_alpha   90.00
_cell.angle_beta   90.00
_cell.angle_gamma   90.00
#
_symmetry.space_group_name_H-M   'P 1'
#
loop_
_entity.id
_entity.type
_entity.pdbx_description
1 polymer ?
#
loop_
_entity_poly.entity_id
_entity_poly.type
_entity_poly.pdbx_seq_one_letter_code
_entity_poly.pdbx_strand_id
1 'polypeptide(L)'
;MEQAFLNLLNMSITASYVILFVLIARVLLKKAPKVFSYSLWSVVLFRLICPFSFSSALSFFGFFKDGTMEHIPANIGYMANPQVNVGTANLDNWINSSLPAATPAGSVNPMQIIIAVLSLLWITGVIGLLIYSVVSYIRLQRKGSTAMLISDNIFECENIKSPFVLGIVKPRIYLPVSLSGNERSYILMHEQTHIKRFDYLIKPFAFLVLCFHWFNPLIWVSFMLMSHDMEMSCDERVLKEMGGNIKKDYSSSLLALAVDRRVINGSPLAFGESNAKSRIKNVLNYKKPAFWMVAAAIMLVIMVGIGLTANPRNDEQDLSFLNIDNTASVAVQQEMLMIRIHGLGTSFVPGNEFGKFLDTTSGNWSEKDVPSPRELAPDLAVLTVYINISSGHKVQFYESQPELAMIQYDGKHRYYRIPQDTYEKVYMMYALSSFAISEDIMKAVADGKITKLQSVQDAPNNGDYRILKVGNEDYCIYEKSGKYYVEQPYQLISEIDKEVYEAAVKFAVSPTADETKASTDIINLVEDNITAIMSAPLQSSNPYDYIKANEDSYENIIKYGGEDALSYMLSEFQKGNIENDLRGQIMMRLCKEFLGVRNNVTDETLSPTEWFSRLDVRQKIELPNFSYAGSDLILKLVYSTEIEKNKRKSEFTIVAPHIFGSYEENDRLKVFTTTVSKHYSLYDKTLSEEGGSVVPAAITYVKNADGSYMLEKYEQAGDGAKFAPSIKEFCTMPVTGKRINGMEDEILSHYSDYNDILNLERTNLIEHLKKNNQHGVFLYRKHYQKPDELIPLS
;
A
#
# COMPACT_ATOMS: atom_id res chain seq x y z
N MET A 1 6.50 32.95 13.45
CA MET A 1 7.85 33.24 12.92
C MET A 1 8.50 31.97 12.37
N GLU A 2 8.53 30.90 13.17
CA GLU A 2 9.11 29.59 12.80
C GLU A 2 8.48 28.97 11.54
N GLN A 3 7.14 28.91 11.45
CA GLN A 3 6.45 28.41 10.25
C GLN A 3 6.79 29.20 8.98
N ALA A 4 6.90 30.52 9.08
CA ALA A 4 7.29 31.36 7.94
C ALA A 4 8.74 31.09 7.51
N PHE A 5 9.65 30.86 8.48
CA PHE A 5 11.02 30.46 8.21
C PHE A 5 11.10 29.08 7.54
N LEU A 6 10.34 28.08 8.01
CA LEU A 6 10.30 26.75 7.41
C LEU A 6 9.75 26.76 5.98
N ASN A 7 8.66 27.51 5.74
CA ASN A 7 8.11 27.67 4.39
C ASN A 7 9.13 28.31 3.44
N LEU A 8 9.82 29.35 3.91
CA LEU A 8 10.84 30.04 3.14
C LEU A 8 12.07 29.15 2.89
N LEU A 9 12.47 28.33 3.86
CA LEU A 9 13.53 27.34 3.73
C LEU A 9 13.19 26.32 2.64
N ASN A 10 11.98 25.78 2.66
CA ASN A 10 11.47 24.87 1.63
C ASN A 10 11.49 25.54 0.24
N MET A 11 11.03 26.79 0.12
CA MET A 11 11.11 27.56 -1.13
C MET A 11 12.56 27.75 -1.61
N SER A 12 13.49 28.00 -0.68
CA SER A 12 14.92 28.16 -0.99
C SER A 12 15.55 26.86 -1.51
N ILE A 13 15.16 25.72 -0.93
CA ILE A 13 15.60 24.39 -1.37
C ILE A 13 15.09 24.12 -2.79
N THR A 14 13.79 24.28 -3.05
CA THR A 14 13.21 24.11 -4.39
C THR A 14 13.88 25.02 -5.43
N ALA A 15 14.09 26.29 -5.09
CA ALA A 15 14.75 27.25 -5.98
C ALA A 15 16.21 26.87 -6.27
N SER A 16 16.90 26.19 -5.35
CA SER A 16 18.27 25.71 -5.55
C SER A 16 18.37 24.71 -6.70
N TYR A 17 17.43 23.77 -6.79
CA TYR A 17 17.35 22.83 -7.91
C TYR A 17 17.10 23.55 -9.24
N VAL A 18 16.21 24.56 -9.24
CA VAL A 18 15.93 25.38 -10.42
C VAL A 18 17.18 26.18 -10.84
N ILE A 19 17.92 26.75 -9.89
CA ILE A 19 19.18 27.45 -10.17
C ILE A 19 20.17 26.50 -10.86
N LEU A 20 20.35 25.28 -10.35
CA LEU A 20 21.25 24.29 -10.96
C LEU A 20 20.85 23.98 -12.41
N PHE A 21 19.55 23.79 -12.68
CA PHE A 21 19.07 23.56 -14.04
C PHE A 21 19.30 24.78 -14.96
N VAL A 22 19.03 25.99 -14.46
CA VAL A 22 19.30 27.23 -15.20
C VAL A 22 20.78 27.40 -15.48
N LEU A 23 21.68 27.03 -14.56
CA LEU A 23 23.12 27.04 -14.81
C LEU A 23 23.51 26.10 -15.96
N ILE A 24 22.91 24.91 -16.04
CA ILE A 24 23.12 23.97 -17.16
C ILE A 24 22.56 24.55 -18.46
N ALA A 25 21.33 25.06 -18.45
CA ALA A 25 20.70 25.67 -19.63
C ALA A 25 21.51 26.87 -20.17
N ARG A 26 22.11 27.66 -19.27
CA ARG A 26 23.01 28.78 -19.65
C ARG A 26 24.25 28.31 -20.39
N VAL A 27 24.78 27.12 -20.08
CA VAL A 27 25.91 26.54 -20.81
C VAL A 27 25.53 26.21 -22.26
N LEU A 28 24.31 25.72 -22.49
CA LEU A 28 23.79 25.44 -23.83
C LEU A 28 23.54 26.73 -24.63
N LEU A 29 23.12 27.81 -23.94
CA LEU A 29 22.88 29.13 -24.54
C LEU A 29 24.16 29.98 -24.72
N LYS A 30 25.36 29.41 -24.57
CA LYS A 30 26.63 30.17 -24.70
C LYS A 30 26.74 30.95 -26.01
N LYS A 31 26.23 30.40 -27.12
CA LYS A 31 26.25 31.01 -28.47
C LYS A 31 25.02 31.85 -28.80
N ALA A 32 23.98 31.80 -27.98
CA ALA A 32 22.74 32.56 -28.17
C ALA A 32 22.86 33.98 -27.57
N PRO A 33 22.00 34.93 -28.00
CA PRO A 33 21.92 36.25 -27.38
C PRO A 33 21.69 36.16 -25.87
N LYS A 34 22.39 37.00 -25.10
CA LYS A 34 22.35 36.97 -23.62
C LYS A 34 21.02 37.39 -23.03
N VAL A 35 20.15 38.00 -23.83
CA VAL A 35 18.74 38.24 -23.47
C VAL A 35 18.08 36.93 -22.99
N PHE A 36 18.32 35.79 -23.65
CA PHE A 36 17.71 34.51 -23.26
C PHE A 36 18.26 33.97 -21.95
N SER A 37 19.58 34.04 -21.75
CA SER A 37 20.20 33.67 -20.47
C SER A 37 19.71 34.56 -19.33
N TYR A 38 19.52 35.86 -19.58
CA TYR A 38 18.92 36.78 -18.62
C TYR A 38 17.45 36.42 -18.31
N SER A 39 16.65 36.12 -19.34
CA SER A 39 15.25 35.75 -19.16
C SER A 39 15.06 34.46 -18.34
N LEU A 40 15.97 33.49 -18.40
CA LEU A 40 15.88 32.27 -17.60
C LEU A 40 15.87 32.54 -16.09
N TRP A 41 16.51 33.62 -15.63
CA TRP A 41 16.50 33.99 -14.21
C TRP A 41 15.13 34.43 -13.70
N SER A 42 14.19 34.80 -14.59
CA SER A 42 12.79 35.04 -14.20
C SER A 42 12.12 33.80 -13.62
N VAL A 43 12.51 32.59 -14.07
CA VAL A 43 12.01 31.31 -13.55
C VAL A 43 12.48 31.09 -12.11
N VAL A 44 13.75 31.41 -11.83
CA VAL A 44 14.30 31.37 -10.47
C VAL A 44 13.61 32.39 -9.58
N LEU A 45 13.45 33.63 -10.06
CA LEU A 45 12.79 34.71 -9.32
C LEU A 45 11.33 34.33 -8.98
N PHE A 46 10.60 33.75 -9.94
CA PHE A 46 9.24 33.27 -9.73
C PHE A 46 9.20 32.24 -8.59
N ARG A 47 10.11 31.25 -8.57
CA ARG A 47 10.15 30.22 -7.52
C ARG A 47 10.59 30.73 -6.15
N LEU A 48 11.38 31.80 -6.10
CA LEU A 48 11.78 32.40 -4.83
C LEU A 48 10.70 33.26 -4.19
N ILE A 49 9.72 33.74 -4.97
CA ILE A 49 8.65 34.64 -4.51
C ILE A 49 7.33 33.87 -4.35
N CYS A 50 7.01 32.98 -5.28
CA CYS A 50 5.71 32.34 -5.35
C CYS A 50 5.69 31.12 -4.41
N PRO A 51 4.95 31.17 -3.29
CA PRO A 51 4.78 30.00 -2.43
C PRO A 51 3.87 28.95 -3.07
N PHE A 52 3.07 29.36 -4.07
CA PHE A 52 2.20 28.47 -4.82
C PHE A 52 2.99 27.73 -5.88
N SER A 53 2.85 26.41 -5.90
CA SER A 53 3.39 25.56 -6.95
C SER A 53 2.25 25.05 -7.82
N PHE A 54 2.33 25.30 -9.13
CA PHE A 54 1.35 24.74 -10.07
C PHE A 54 1.68 23.27 -10.34
N SER A 55 0.69 22.39 -10.28
CA SER A 55 0.84 20.97 -10.61
C SER A 55 0.77 20.78 -12.13
N SER A 56 1.80 20.22 -12.76
CA SER A 56 1.79 19.93 -14.22
C SER A 56 2.45 18.60 -14.57
N ALA A 57 1.85 17.86 -15.50
CA ALA A 57 2.42 16.62 -16.05
C ALA A 57 3.72 16.85 -16.83
N LEU A 58 4.00 18.10 -17.22
CA LEU A 58 5.20 18.50 -17.95
C LEU A 58 6.34 18.94 -17.02
N SER A 59 6.21 18.77 -15.70
CA SER A 59 7.28 19.13 -14.77
C SER A 59 8.49 18.20 -14.89
N PHE A 60 9.69 18.79 -14.96
CA PHE A 60 10.93 18.02 -14.98
C PHE A 60 11.21 17.29 -13.66
N PHE A 61 10.58 17.72 -12.57
CA PHE A 61 10.71 17.09 -11.27
C PHE A 61 10.00 15.72 -11.18
N GLY A 62 9.06 15.42 -12.09
CA GLY A 62 8.36 14.13 -12.13
C GLY A 62 9.19 12.95 -12.65
N PHE A 63 10.39 13.19 -13.19
CA PHE A 63 11.30 12.13 -13.65
C PHE A 63 12.06 11.44 -12.49
N PHE A 64 12.07 12.05 -11.30
CA PHE A 64 12.60 11.41 -10.09
C PHE A 64 11.53 10.46 -9.54
N LYS A 65 11.77 9.14 -9.68
CA LYS A 65 10.80 8.05 -9.52
C LYS A 65 10.15 7.88 -8.12
N ASP A 66 10.60 8.64 -7.12
CA ASP A 66 10.05 8.72 -5.75
C ASP A 66 9.74 10.18 -5.34
N GLY A 67 9.36 11.01 -6.32
CA GLY A 67 9.38 12.48 -6.32
C GLY A 67 8.44 13.23 -5.36
N THR A 68 8.37 12.85 -4.09
CA THR A 68 8.07 13.81 -3.04
C THR A 68 9.34 14.62 -2.79
N MET A 69 9.33 15.92 -3.07
CA MET A 69 10.29 16.79 -2.39
C MET A 69 9.95 16.66 -0.91
N GLU A 70 10.78 15.98 -0.12
CA GLU A 70 10.63 15.89 1.33
C GLU A 70 10.70 17.32 1.89
N HIS A 71 9.55 17.94 2.01
CA HIS A 71 9.39 19.23 2.65
C HIS A 71 9.61 19.01 4.13
N ILE A 72 10.50 19.82 4.72
CA ILE A 72 10.68 19.86 6.17
C ILE A 72 9.30 20.20 6.76
N PRO A 73 8.63 19.27 7.46
CA PRO A 73 7.24 19.47 7.82
C PRO A 73 7.13 20.54 8.91
N ALA A 74 6.09 21.36 8.83
CA ALA A 74 5.88 22.48 9.75
C ALA A 74 5.58 22.05 11.19
N ASN A 75 5.42 20.74 11.43
CA ASN A 75 5.13 20.13 12.72
C ASN A 75 6.39 19.65 13.47
N ILE A 76 7.59 19.86 12.94
CA ILE A 76 8.84 19.56 13.65
C ILE A 76 8.86 20.33 14.97
N GLY A 77 8.74 19.60 16.08
CA GLY A 77 8.80 20.17 17.42
C GLY A 77 7.49 20.15 18.20
N TYR A 78 6.34 19.92 17.55
CA TYR A 78 5.20 19.40 18.30
C TYR A 78 5.61 18.01 18.75
N MET A 79 5.63 17.77 20.06
CA MET A 79 5.53 16.38 20.51
C MET A 79 4.29 15.85 19.82
N ALA A 80 4.45 14.88 18.91
CA ALA A 80 3.40 13.90 18.75
C ALA A 80 3.02 13.54 20.19
N ASN A 81 1.73 13.68 20.55
CA ASN A 81 1.25 13.18 21.85
C ASN A 81 2.00 11.88 22.08
N PRO A 82 2.72 11.68 23.20
CA PRO A 82 3.45 10.45 23.41
C PRO A 82 2.43 9.34 23.23
N GLN A 83 2.49 8.68 22.09
CA GLN A 83 1.58 7.61 21.72
C GLN A 83 2.43 6.40 21.99
N VAL A 84 2.18 5.81 23.15
CA VAL A 84 2.77 4.51 23.41
C VAL A 84 2.03 3.57 22.48
N ASN A 85 2.74 3.07 21.47
CA ASN A 85 2.22 2.10 20.53
C ASN A 85 2.83 0.75 20.91
N VAL A 86 2.11 0.05 21.78
CA VAL A 86 2.46 -1.29 22.29
C VAL A 86 1.97 -2.36 21.30
N GLY A 87 1.42 -1.98 20.14
CA GLY A 87 0.94 -2.91 19.11
C GLY A 87 -0.39 -3.58 19.47
N THR A 88 -1.12 -3.04 20.45
CA THR A 88 -2.44 -3.53 20.87
C THR A 88 -3.42 -2.37 21.01
N ALA A 89 -4.34 -2.26 20.06
CA ALA A 89 -5.23 -1.10 19.90
C ALA A 89 -6.00 -0.69 21.18
N ASN A 90 -6.39 -1.66 22.00
CA ASN A 90 -7.11 -1.42 23.25
C ASN A 90 -6.22 -0.86 24.37
N LEU A 91 -4.96 -1.30 24.42
CA LEU A 91 -4.00 -0.84 25.42
C LEU A 91 -3.42 0.52 25.02
N ASP A 92 -3.22 0.73 23.73
CA ASP A 92 -2.77 2.01 23.18
C ASP A 92 -3.83 3.09 23.48
N ASN A 93 -5.12 2.83 23.27
CA ASN A 93 -6.18 3.78 23.62
C ASN A 93 -6.31 4.03 25.13
N TRP A 94 -6.16 3.00 25.97
CA TRP A 94 -6.23 3.14 27.43
C TRP A 94 -5.01 3.88 28.00
N ILE A 95 -3.80 3.56 27.54
CA ILE A 95 -2.57 4.28 27.93
C ILE A 95 -2.63 5.71 27.43
N ASN A 96 -2.99 5.93 26.16
CA ASN A 96 -3.00 7.27 25.57
C ASN A 96 -4.13 8.17 26.12
N SER A 97 -5.22 7.60 26.66
CA SER A 97 -6.26 8.33 27.40
C SER A 97 -5.93 8.57 28.88
N SER A 98 -5.00 7.78 29.43
CA SER A 98 -4.51 7.92 30.82
C SER A 98 -3.27 8.80 30.95
N LEU A 99 -2.59 9.08 29.83
CA LEU A 99 -1.52 10.06 29.78
C LEU A 99 -2.09 11.45 30.08
N PRO A 100 -1.42 12.26 30.92
CA PRO A 100 -1.85 13.62 31.15
C PRO A 100 -1.93 14.34 29.80
N ALA A 101 -3.07 14.99 29.52
CA ALA A 101 -3.17 15.92 28.38
C ALA A 101 -1.94 16.81 28.44
N ALA A 102 -1.16 16.86 27.34
CA ALA A 102 0.12 17.53 27.33
C ALA A 102 -0.04 18.93 27.92
N THR A 103 0.29 19.09 29.20
CA THR A 103 0.42 20.40 29.78
C THR A 103 1.50 21.07 28.96
N PRO A 104 1.33 22.31 28.49
CA PRO A 104 2.41 23.11 27.91
C PRO A 104 3.46 23.46 28.99
N ALA A 105 3.85 22.49 29.80
CA ALA A 105 4.76 22.60 30.91
C ALA A 105 6.15 22.16 30.42
N GLY A 106 6.87 23.14 29.86
CA GLY A 106 8.24 23.40 30.29
C GLY A 106 9.38 22.53 29.78
N SER A 107 9.17 21.42 29.06
CA SER A 107 10.26 20.76 28.33
C SER A 107 10.28 21.24 26.88
N VAL A 108 10.92 22.38 26.65
CA VAL A 108 11.10 22.93 25.30
C VAL A 108 11.84 21.89 24.45
N ASN A 109 11.18 21.37 23.40
CA ASN A 109 11.78 20.40 22.50
C ASN A 109 13.10 20.98 21.95
N PRO A 110 14.25 20.30 22.08
CA PRO A 110 15.54 20.84 21.62
C PRO A 110 15.51 21.31 20.16
N MET A 111 14.74 20.61 19.32
CA MET A 111 14.57 20.97 17.91
C MET A 111 13.77 22.26 17.72
N GLN A 112 12.79 22.51 18.57
CA GLN A 112 12.03 23.77 18.57
C GLN A 112 12.89 24.95 19.02
N ILE A 113 13.77 24.76 20.02
CA ILE A 113 14.76 25.79 20.41
C ILE A 113 15.67 26.10 19.22
N ILE A 114 16.17 25.07 18.54
CA ILE A 114 17.05 25.26 17.37
C ILE A 114 16.32 26.03 16.27
N ILE A 115 15.08 25.65 15.92
CA ILE A 115 14.29 26.34 14.90
C ILE A 115 13.98 27.79 15.32
N ALA A 116 13.65 28.02 16.59
CA ALA A 116 13.43 29.36 17.14
C ALA A 116 14.70 30.23 16.99
N VAL A 117 15.86 29.72 17.42
CA VAL A 117 17.16 30.40 17.30
C VAL A 117 17.50 30.67 15.84
N LEU A 118 17.32 29.69 14.95
CA LEU A 118 17.56 29.86 13.51
C LEU A 118 16.63 30.91 12.90
N SER A 119 15.35 30.95 13.29
CA SER A 119 14.39 31.94 12.80
C SER A 119 14.75 33.36 13.26
N LEU A 120 15.29 33.52 14.47
CA LEU A 120 15.79 34.80 14.99
C LEU A 120 17.08 35.24 14.27
N LEU A 121 18.01 34.32 14.04
CA LEU A 121 19.22 34.59 13.23
C LEU A 121 18.84 34.96 11.79
N TRP A 122 17.83 34.31 11.23
CA TRP A 122 17.33 34.63 9.90
C TRP A 122 16.80 36.06 9.82
N ILE A 123 15.89 36.46 10.72
CA ILE A 123 15.26 37.79 10.66
C ILE A 123 16.28 38.92 10.94
N THR A 124 17.24 38.68 11.84
CA THR A 124 18.33 39.64 12.10
C THR A 124 19.22 39.82 10.86
N GLY A 125 19.53 38.74 10.14
CA GLY A 125 20.22 38.81 8.85
C GLY A 125 19.45 39.59 7.78
N VAL A 126 18.12 39.36 7.67
CA VAL A 126 17.24 40.11 6.75
C VAL A 126 17.28 41.61 7.07
N ILE A 127 17.10 41.97 8.35
CA ILE A 127 17.12 43.38 8.79
C ILE A 127 18.48 44.01 8.49
N GLY A 128 19.59 43.32 8.78
CA GLY A 128 20.94 43.81 8.52
C GLY A 128 21.17 44.11 7.02
N LEU A 129 20.73 43.22 6.13
CA LEU A 129 20.86 43.41 4.68
C LEU A 129 19.92 44.50 4.14
N LEU A 130 18.72 44.66 4.70
CA LEU A 130 17.81 45.74 4.34
C LEU A 130 18.34 47.10 4.80
N ILE A 131 18.91 47.20 6.01
CA ILE A 131 19.58 48.43 6.45
C ILE A 131 20.76 48.74 5.52
N TYR A 132 21.56 47.73 5.19
CA TYR A 132 22.66 47.88 4.24
C TYR A 132 22.19 48.39 2.87
N SER A 133 21.07 47.87 2.36
CA SER A 133 20.50 48.26 1.07
C SER A 133 20.04 49.73 1.07
N VAL A 134 19.32 50.14 2.12
CA VAL A 134 18.83 51.51 2.29
C VAL A 134 20.00 52.49 2.45
N VAL A 135 21.00 52.17 3.28
CA VAL A 135 22.19 53.00 3.46
C VAL A 135 22.97 53.13 2.16
N SER A 136 23.11 52.04 1.40
CA SER A 136 23.79 52.04 0.09
C SER A 136 23.05 52.90 -0.93
N TYR A 137 21.71 52.81 -0.96
CA TYR A 137 20.86 53.65 -1.81
C TYR A 137 21.00 55.14 -1.45
N ILE A 138 20.92 55.50 -0.17
CA ILE A 138 21.08 56.89 0.29
C ILE A 138 22.49 57.42 -0.02
N ARG A 139 23.53 56.62 0.19
CA ARG A 139 24.92 57.00 -0.16
C ARG A 139 25.05 57.27 -1.66
N LEU A 140 24.41 56.49 -2.51
CA LEU A 140 24.42 56.69 -3.96
C LEU A 140 23.63 57.94 -4.36
N GLN A 141 22.46 58.17 -3.75
CA GLN A 141 21.64 59.36 -3.98
C GLN A 141 22.39 60.64 -3.59
N ARG A 142 23.12 60.64 -2.47
CA ARG A 142 23.97 61.77 -2.05
C ARG A 142 25.13 62.06 -3.02
N LYS A 143 25.67 61.05 -3.71
CA LYS A 143 26.69 61.28 -4.76
C LYS A 143 26.10 61.93 -6.02
N GLY A 144 24.79 61.75 -6.26
CA GLY A 144 24.06 62.37 -7.36
C GLY A 144 23.44 63.74 -7.03
N SER A 145 23.65 64.30 -5.84
CA SER A 145 23.05 65.58 -5.45
C SER A 145 23.78 66.80 -6.02
N THR A 146 25.02 66.64 -6.51
CA THR A 146 25.82 67.69 -7.16
C THR A 146 25.70 67.64 -8.69
N ALA A 147 24.65 67.01 -9.22
CA ALA A 147 24.50 66.76 -10.65
C ALA A 147 23.86 67.94 -11.38
N MET A 148 24.42 68.30 -12.53
CA MET A 148 23.85 69.31 -13.43
C MET A 148 22.95 68.63 -14.48
N LEU A 149 21.74 69.15 -14.69
CA LEU A 149 20.83 68.64 -15.72
C LEU A 149 21.34 69.07 -17.11
N ILE A 150 21.46 68.12 -18.04
CA ILE A 150 21.82 68.41 -19.44
C ILE A 150 20.58 68.41 -20.33
N SER A 151 19.76 67.36 -20.26
CA SER A 151 18.57 67.22 -21.10
C SER A 151 17.63 66.15 -20.55
N ASP A 152 16.33 66.44 -20.47
CA ASP A 152 15.26 65.56 -19.99
C ASP A 152 15.57 64.88 -18.63
N ASN A 153 16.04 63.63 -18.66
CA ASN A 153 16.39 62.83 -17.49
C ASN A 153 17.89 62.50 -17.39
N ILE A 154 18.74 63.21 -18.15
CA ILE A 154 20.19 63.03 -18.20
C ILE A 154 20.88 64.12 -17.39
N PHE A 155 21.66 63.68 -16.40
CA PHE A 155 22.41 64.50 -15.48
C PHE A 155 23.90 64.20 -15.61
N GLU A 156 24.74 65.22 -15.44
CA GLU A 156 26.19 65.09 -15.44
C GLU A 156 26.74 65.40 -14.06
N CYS A 157 27.67 64.57 -13.59
CA CYS A 157 28.25 64.67 -12.27
C CYS A 157 29.77 64.64 -12.37
N GLU A 158 30.43 65.61 -11.73
CA GLU A 158 31.88 65.61 -11.59
C GLU A 158 32.38 64.49 -10.65
N ASN A 159 31.58 64.13 -9.64
CA ASN A 159 32.01 63.25 -8.55
C ASN A 159 31.63 61.77 -8.76
N ILE A 160 31.39 61.36 -10.01
CA ILE A 160 31.07 59.97 -10.36
C ILE A 160 32.07 59.46 -11.39
N LYS A 161 32.53 58.22 -11.20
CA LYS A 161 33.53 57.58 -12.09
C LYS A 161 32.91 56.61 -13.09
N SER A 162 31.60 56.38 -12.99
CA SER A 162 30.89 55.54 -13.92
C SER A 162 29.45 55.98 -14.06
N PRO A 163 28.87 55.77 -15.26
CA PRO A 163 27.46 56.03 -15.48
C PRO A 163 26.60 55.11 -14.60
N PHE A 164 25.43 55.61 -14.19
CA PHE A 164 24.41 54.78 -13.53
C PHE A 164 23.01 55.42 -13.67
N VAL A 165 21.99 54.58 -13.54
CA VAL A 165 20.58 55.00 -13.45
C VAL A 165 20.12 54.97 -12.00
N LEU A 166 19.44 56.03 -11.54
CA LEU A 166 18.83 56.09 -10.21
C LEU A 166 17.41 56.68 -10.27
N GLY A 167 16.49 56.10 -9.50
CA GLY A 167 15.12 56.61 -9.30
C GLY A 167 14.07 55.53 -9.50
N ILE A 168 12.99 55.54 -8.72
CA ILE A 168 11.92 54.53 -8.78
C ILE A 168 10.79 54.96 -9.73
N VAL A 169 10.26 56.17 -9.56
CA VAL A 169 9.13 56.68 -10.39
C VAL A 169 9.61 57.44 -11.63
N LYS A 170 10.74 58.14 -11.52
CA LYS A 170 11.35 58.91 -12.62
C LYS A 170 12.84 58.58 -12.68
N PRO A 171 13.26 57.56 -13.45
CA PRO A 171 14.66 57.15 -13.52
C PRO A 171 15.49 58.24 -14.21
N ARG A 172 16.59 58.63 -13.56
CA ARG A 172 17.55 59.63 -14.00
C ARG A 172 18.87 58.95 -14.37
N ILE A 173 19.42 59.29 -15.52
CA ILE A 173 20.73 58.83 -16.00
C ILE A 173 21.78 59.80 -15.48
N TYR A 174 22.80 59.31 -14.79
CA TYR A 174 23.94 60.10 -14.34
C TYR A 174 25.18 59.72 -15.14
N LEU A 175 25.84 60.70 -15.76
CA LEU A 175 27.04 60.51 -16.58
C LEU A 175 28.26 61.24 -15.98
N PRO A 176 29.47 60.67 -16.13
CA PRO A 176 30.71 61.40 -15.83
C PRO A 176 31.02 62.44 -16.92
N VAL A 177 31.59 63.58 -16.51
CA VAL A 177 31.96 64.71 -17.40
C VAL A 177 33.05 64.32 -18.43
N SER A 178 33.85 63.29 -18.14
CA SER A 178 35.05 62.92 -18.90
C SER A 178 34.81 62.13 -20.20
N LEU A 179 33.58 62.01 -20.70
CA LEU A 179 33.25 61.18 -21.85
C LEU A 179 33.33 61.96 -23.17
N SER A 180 34.04 61.42 -24.17
CA SER A 180 34.02 61.98 -25.53
C SER A 180 32.67 61.74 -26.24
N GLY A 181 32.36 62.51 -27.29
CA GLY A 181 31.02 62.50 -27.93
C GLY A 181 30.56 61.13 -28.46
N ASN A 182 31.47 60.34 -29.02
CA ASN A 182 31.17 58.98 -29.49
C ASN A 182 30.95 58.01 -28.32
N GLU A 183 31.79 58.09 -27.27
CA GLU A 183 31.68 57.25 -26.08
C GLU A 183 30.38 57.52 -25.32
N ARG A 184 30.03 58.80 -25.18
CA ARG A 184 28.80 59.26 -24.58
C ARG A 184 27.58 58.65 -25.29
N SER A 185 27.61 58.54 -26.61
CA SER A 185 26.51 57.96 -27.39
C SER A 185 26.32 56.47 -27.11
N TYR A 186 27.40 55.70 -26.99
CA TYR A 186 27.33 54.27 -26.66
C TYR A 186 26.82 54.04 -25.24
N ILE A 187 27.35 54.80 -24.28
CA ILE A 187 26.99 54.71 -22.87
C ILE A 187 25.55 55.15 -22.64
N LEU A 188 25.10 56.24 -23.29
CA LEU A 188 23.71 56.68 -23.22
C LEU A 188 22.76 55.60 -23.72
N MET A 189 23.07 54.95 -24.85
CA MET A 189 22.24 53.84 -25.36
C MET A 189 22.19 52.66 -24.39
N HIS A 190 23.31 52.35 -23.71
CA HIS A 190 23.37 51.32 -22.66
C HIS A 190 22.45 51.67 -21.48
N GLU A 191 22.60 52.86 -20.89
CA GLU A 191 21.79 53.29 -19.74
C GLU A 191 20.30 53.46 -20.10
N GLN A 192 19.99 53.96 -21.30
CA GLN A 192 18.61 54.01 -21.80
C GLN A 192 18.02 52.61 -21.98
N THR A 193 18.83 51.60 -22.31
CA THR A 193 18.37 50.21 -22.40
C THR A 193 17.93 49.71 -21.02
N HIS A 194 18.67 50.04 -19.95
CA HIS A 194 18.26 49.71 -18.58
C HIS A 194 16.93 50.37 -18.19
N ILE A 195 16.69 51.63 -18.59
CA ILE A 195 15.41 52.31 -18.35
C ILE A 195 14.28 51.64 -19.13
N LYS A 196 14.47 51.39 -20.43
CA LYS A 196 13.45 50.77 -21.30
C LYS A 196 13.05 49.37 -20.83
N ARG A 197 13.97 48.63 -20.20
CA ARG A 197 13.76 47.27 -19.68
C ARG A 197 13.40 47.22 -18.20
N PHE A 198 13.31 48.36 -17.52
CA PHE A 198 13.06 48.45 -16.08
C PHE A 198 14.11 47.75 -15.21
N ASP A 199 15.35 47.62 -15.69
CA ASP A 199 16.43 46.94 -14.96
C ASP A 199 16.75 47.65 -13.62
N TYR A 200 16.52 48.96 -13.56
CA TYR A 200 16.63 49.77 -12.34
C TYR A 200 15.60 49.38 -11.25
N LEU A 201 14.52 48.67 -11.60
CA LEU A 201 13.56 48.08 -10.66
C LEU A 201 13.84 46.59 -10.43
N ILE A 202 14.16 45.85 -11.49
CA ILE A 202 14.40 44.40 -11.44
C ILE A 202 15.58 44.09 -10.51
N LYS A 203 16.71 44.81 -10.62
CA LYS A 203 17.90 44.51 -9.82
C LYS A 203 17.68 44.76 -8.31
N PRO A 204 17.15 45.91 -7.84
CA PRO A 204 16.80 46.08 -6.43
C PRO A 204 15.75 45.09 -5.93
N PHE A 205 14.77 44.74 -6.76
CA PHE A 205 13.74 43.76 -6.39
C PHE A 205 14.32 42.35 -6.22
N ALA A 206 15.17 41.89 -7.16
CA ALA A 206 15.88 40.63 -7.03
C ALA A 206 16.80 40.61 -5.80
N PHE A 207 17.42 41.73 -5.46
CA PHE A 207 18.22 41.85 -4.24
C PHE A 207 17.36 41.77 -2.97
N LEU A 208 16.17 42.37 -2.99
CA LEU A 208 15.20 42.27 -1.88
C LEU A 208 14.77 40.81 -1.66
N VAL A 209 14.51 40.07 -2.73
CA VAL A 209 14.21 38.63 -2.65
C VAL A 209 15.42 37.85 -2.10
N LEU A 210 16.63 38.16 -2.56
CA LEU A 210 17.86 37.58 -2.02
C LEU A 210 18.02 37.86 -0.52
N CYS A 211 17.64 39.05 -0.04
CA CYS A 211 17.70 39.37 1.40
C CYS A 211 16.87 38.39 2.23
N PHE A 212 15.72 37.95 1.74
CA PHE A 212 14.88 36.95 2.43
C PHE A 212 15.53 35.56 2.43
N HIS A 213 16.28 35.22 1.40
CA HIS A 213 16.92 33.92 1.21
C HIS A 213 18.45 33.93 1.42
N TRP A 214 18.95 34.89 2.20
CA TRP A 214 20.38 35.22 2.27
C TRP A 214 21.27 34.08 2.75
N PHE A 215 20.72 33.13 3.51
CA PHE A 215 21.46 31.97 4.03
C PHE A 215 21.87 30.99 2.93
N ASN A 216 21.24 31.05 1.75
CA ASN A 216 21.49 30.13 0.66
C ASN A 216 22.55 30.68 -0.32
N PRO A 217 23.74 30.06 -0.40
CA PRO A 217 24.83 30.55 -1.26
C PRO A 217 24.50 30.48 -2.77
N LEU A 218 23.64 29.55 -3.20
CA LEU A 218 23.27 29.42 -4.62
C LEU A 218 22.45 30.63 -5.09
N ILE A 219 21.68 31.25 -4.20
CA ILE A 219 20.89 32.44 -4.54
C ILE A 219 21.80 33.65 -4.73
N TRP A 220 22.86 33.79 -3.93
CA TRP A 220 23.91 34.80 -4.16
C TRP A 220 24.57 34.61 -5.54
N VAL A 221 24.95 33.38 -5.87
CA VAL A 221 25.52 33.04 -7.18
C VAL A 221 24.54 33.37 -8.31
N SER A 222 23.25 33.05 -8.12
CA SER A 222 22.20 33.35 -9.10
C SER A 222 22.06 34.86 -9.35
N PHE A 223 22.10 35.67 -8.30
CA PHE A 223 21.99 37.13 -8.39
C PHE A 223 23.20 37.76 -9.10
N MET A 224 24.42 37.30 -8.79
CA MET A 224 25.64 37.75 -9.47
C MET A 224 25.61 37.40 -10.96
N LEU A 225 25.19 36.18 -11.30
CA LEU A 225 25.13 35.72 -12.69
C LEU A 225 24.00 36.38 -13.49
N MET A 226 22.85 36.62 -12.86
CA MET A 226 21.75 37.40 -13.43
C MET A 226 22.20 38.83 -13.73
N SER A 227 22.86 39.49 -12.77
CA SER A 227 23.39 40.85 -12.95
C SER A 227 24.41 40.90 -14.09
N HIS A 228 25.27 39.90 -14.20
CA HIS A 228 26.23 39.78 -15.30
C HIS A 228 25.55 39.56 -16.66
N ASP A 229 24.53 38.70 -16.73
CA ASP A 229 23.78 38.45 -17.98
C ASP A 229 22.97 39.67 -18.42
N MET A 230 22.44 40.44 -17.48
CA MET A 230 21.76 41.72 -17.71
C MET A 230 22.69 42.72 -18.41
N GLU A 231 23.90 42.93 -17.87
CA GLU A 231 24.90 43.83 -18.47
C GLU A 231 25.31 43.40 -19.87
N MET A 232 25.62 42.11 -20.07
CA MET A 232 25.99 41.60 -21.40
C MET A 232 24.83 41.74 -22.40
N SER A 233 23.59 41.58 -21.94
CA SER A 233 22.41 41.75 -22.79
C SER A 233 22.18 43.20 -23.21
N CYS A 234 22.51 44.17 -22.35
CA CYS A 234 22.49 45.59 -22.71
C CYS A 234 23.61 45.92 -23.72
N ASP A 235 24.82 45.41 -23.50
CA ASP A 235 25.94 45.56 -24.44
C ASP A 235 25.58 45.05 -25.85
N GLU A 236 24.94 43.89 -25.94
CA GLU A 236 24.46 43.33 -27.22
C GLU A 236 23.39 44.20 -27.89
N ARG A 237 22.53 44.85 -27.11
CA ARG A 237 21.51 45.77 -27.61
C ARG A 237 22.14 46.99 -28.28
N VAL A 238 23.18 47.56 -27.65
CA VAL A 238 23.95 48.68 -28.21
C VAL A 238 24.54 48.29 -29.57
N LEU A 239 25.18 47.12 -29.68
CA LEU A 239 25.73 46.63 -30.95
C LEU A 239 24.66 46.32 -32.01
N LYS A 240 23.47 45.91 -31.59
CA LYS A 240 22.34 45.67 -32.49
C LYS A 240 21.79 46.97 -33.10
N GLU A 241 21.68 48.04 -32.30
CA GLU A 241 21.13 49.33 -32.73
C GLU A 241 22.15 50.21 -33.47
N MET A 242 23.41 50.25 -32.99
CA MET A 242 24.46 51.12 -33.53
C MET A 242 25.32 50.43 -34.61
N GLY A 243 25.12 49.12 -34.84
CA GLY A 243 25.84 48.35 -35.84
C GLY A 243 27.16 47.71 -35.36
N GLY A 244 27.72 46.81 -36.17
CA GLY A 244 28.90 46.01 -35.79
C GLY A 244 30.24 46.73 -35.87
N ASN A 245 30.30 47.91 -36.49
CA ASN A 245 31.56 48.64 -36.71
C ASN A 245 32.09 49.33 -35.45
N ILE A 246 31.25 49.49 -34.42
CA ILE A 246 31.59 50.18 -33.17
C ILE A 246 32.21 49.26 -32.09
N LYS A 247 32.39 47.97 -32.37
CA LYS A 247 32.84 46.98 -31.36
C LYS A 247 34.15 47.35 -30.68
N LYS A 248 35.13 47.83 -31.46
CA LYS A 248 36.47 48.17 -30.97
C LYS A 248 36.42 49.40 -30.08
N ASP A 249 35.75 50.45 -30.56
CA ASP A 249 35.65 51.73 -29.86
C ASP A 249 34.82 51.57 -28.59
N TYR A 250 33.68 50.88 -28.66
CA TYR A 250 32.85 50.59 -27.50
C TYR A 250 33.57 49.74 -26.44
N SER A 251 34.30 48.68 -26.86
CA SER A 251 35.11 47.88 -25.94
C SER A 251 36.19 48.69 -25.24
N SER A 252 36.76 49.68 -25.94
CA SER A 252 37.78 50.58 -25.39
C SER A 252 37.17 51.50 -24.33
N SER A 253 35.96 52.03 -24.58
CA SER A 253 35.22 52.82 -23.58
C SER A 253 34.87 52.00 -22.33
N LEU A 254 34.44 50.75 -22.50
CA LEU A 254 34.19 49.84 -21.37
C LEU A 254 35.47 49.56 -20.56
N LEU A 255 36.62 49.43 -21.23
CA LEU A 255 37.91 49.24 -20.57
C LEU A 255 38.34 50.49 -19.80
N ALA A 256 38.22 51.68 -20.40
CA ALA A 256 38.55 52.96 -19.75
C ALA A 256 37.72 53.16 -18.48
N LEU A 257 36.40 52.93 -18.55
CA LEU A 257 35.50 53.00 -17.40
C LEU A 257 35.80 51.96 -16.30
N ALA A 258 36.40 50.82 -16.66
CA ALA A 258 36.77 49.77 -15.71
C ALA A 258 38.10 50.05 -15.00
N VAL A 259 39.08 50.67 -15.68
CA VAL A 259 40.42 50.97 -15.15
C VAL A 259 40.38 52.05 -14.07
N ASP A 260 39.48 53.03 -14.18
CA ASP A 260 39.35 54.12 -13.19
C ASP A 260 38.67 53.71 -11.86
N ARG A 261 38.28 52.43 -11.73
CA ARG A 261 37.66 51.88 -10.52
C ARG A 261 38.70 51.19 -9.63
N ARG A 262 39.04 51.82 -8.50
CA ARG A 262 39.57 51.07 -7.34
C ARG A 262 38.44 50.19 -6.82
N VAL A 263 38.64 48.88 -6.88
CA VAL A 263 37.68 47.83 -6.48
C VAL A 263 37.26 48.02 -5.03
N ILE A 264 36.13 48.69 -4.80
CA ILE A 264 35.44 48.64 -3.51
C ILE A 264 34.40 47.53 -3.66
N ASN A 265 34.83 46.30 -3.37
CA ASN A 265 33.95 45.17 -3.15
C ASN A 265 33.00 45.56 -2.01
N GLY A 266 31.70 45.64 -2.29
CA GLY A 266 30.76 45.90 -1.21
C GLY A 266 29.30 46.02 -1.58
N SER A 267 28.95 46.71 -2.67
CA SER A 267 27.54 47.07 -2.94
C SER A 267 26.95 46.30 -4.14
N PRO A 268 26.15 45.24 -3.92
CA PRO A 268 25.46 44.49 -4.98
C PRO A 268 24.47 45.34 -5.78
N LEU A 269 24.02 46.46 -5.19
CA LEU A 269 23.03 47.38 -5.76
C LEU A 269 23.64 48.46 -6.67
N ALA A 270 24.96 48.68 -6.60
CA ALA A 270 25.62 49.60 -7.51
C ALA A 270 25.82 48.88 -8.85
N PHE A 271 25.50 49.51 -9.98
CA PHE A 271 25.73 49.00 -11.34
C PHE A 271 27.23 48.98 -11.72
N GLY A 272 28.07 48.39 -10.85
CA GLY A 272 29.50 48.41 -11.05
C GLY A 272 30.23 47.20 -10.52
N GLU A 273 30.24 46.11 -11.29
CA GLU A 273 30.95 44.87 -10.96
C GLU A 273 32.16 44.58 -11.88
N SER A 274 33.07 43.77 -11.32
CA SER A 274 34.43 43.35 -11.74
C SER A 274 34.52 42.50 -13.02
N ASN A 275 33.50 42.49 -13.86
CA ASN A 275 33.38 41.57 -15.00
C ASN A 275 33.70 42.22 -16.37
N ALA A 276 34.41 43.35 -16.38
CA ALA A 276 34.77 44.09 -17.59
C ALA A 276 35.41 43.21 -18.68
N LYS A 277 36.30 42.30 -18.29
CA LYS A 277 36.93 41.32 -19.20
C LYS A 277 35.90 40.46 -19.95
N SER A 278 34.89 39.97 -19.24
CA SER A 278 33.84 39.11 -19.80
C SER A 278 32.95 39.90 -20.78
N ARG A 279 32.56 41.12 -20.40
CA ARG A 279 31.77 42.04 -21.24
C ARG A 279 32.50 42.41 -22.53
N ILE A 280 33.77 42.83 -22.44
CA ILE A 280 34.61 43.14 -23.61
C ILE A 280 34.71 41.91 -24.52
N LYS A 281 34.96 40.72 -23.95
CA LYS A 281 35.00 39.48 -24.73
C LYS A 281 33.66 39.20 -25.43
N ASN A 282 32.53 39.47 -24.78
CA ASN A 282 31.20 39.29 -25.38
C ASN A 282 30.97 40.26 -26.55
N VAL A 283 31.29 41.54 -26.36
CA VAL A 283 31.18 42.60 -27.38
C VAL A 283 32.00 42.28 -28.63
N LEU A 284 33.27 41.90 -28.45
CA LEU A 284 34.16 41.58 -29.57
C LEU A 284 33.67 40.34 -30.35
N ASN A 285 33.21 39.31 -29.65
CA ASN A 285 32.74 38.07 -30.24
C ASN A 285 31.29 38.11 -30.74
N TYR A 286 30.56 39.21 -30.52
CA TYR A 286 29.16 39.31 -30.90
C TYR A 286 28.97 39.07 -32.41
N LYS A 287 28.06 38.19 -32.77
CA LYS A 287 27.64 37.94 -34.16
C LYS A 287 26.12 38.05 -34.23
N LYS A 288 25.59 38.54 -35.36
CA LYS A 288 24.14 38.54 -35.58
C LYS A 288 23.64 37.09 -35.48
N PRO A 289 22.69 36.79 -34.59
CA PRO A 289 22.22 35.43 -34.41
C PRO A 289 21.43 34.99 -35.64
N ALA A 290 21.68 33.76 -36.11
CA ALA A 290 20.85 33.13 -37.13
C ALA A 290 19.44 32.87 -36.58
N PHE A 291 18.42 32.96 -37.44
CA PHE A 291 17.02 32.78 -37.06
C PHE A 291 16.78 31.47 -36.29
N TRP A 292 17.34 30.35 -36.75
CA TRP A 292 17.22 29.05 -36.09
C TRP A 292 17.79 29.01 -34.68
N MET A 293 18.87 29.76 -34.40
CA MET A 293 19.43 29.85 -33.05
C MET A 293 18.51 30.62 -32.11
N VAL A 294 17.82 31.65 -32.63
CA VAL A 294 16.81 32.41 -31.87
C VAL A 294 15.60 31.52 -31.58
N ALA A 295 15.11 30.78 -32.58
CA ALA A 295 13.99 29.85 -32.42
C ALA A 295 14.30 28.74 -31.40
N ALA A 296 15.48 28.13 -31.49
CA ALA A 296 15.93 27.10 -30.54
C ALA A 296 16.07 27.66 -29.11
N ALA A 297 16.60 28.89 -28.95
CA ALA A 297 16.71 29.52 -27.65
C ALA A 297 15.34 29.85 -27.04
N ILE A 298 14.37 30.32 -27.84
CA ILE A 298 13.00 30.55 -27.39
C ILE A 298 12.36 29.24 -26.93
N MET A 299 12.47 28.18 -27.74
CA MET A 299 11.90 26.87 -27.40
C MET A 299 12.52 26.31 -26.11
N LEU A 300 13.84 26.47 -25.91
CA LEU A 300 14.50 26.08 -24.65
C LEU A 300 13.97 26.90 -23.46
N VAL A 301 13.86 28.22 -23.58
CA VAL A 301 13.33 29.07 -22.49
C VAL A 301 11.90 28.69 -22.13
N ILE A 302 11.05 28.41 -23.12
CA ILE A 302 9.67 27.96 -22.89
C ILE A 302 9.66 26.58 -22.23
N MET A 303 10.47 25.64 -22.72
CA MET A 303 10.57 24.30 -22.15
C MET A 303 11.05 24.33 -20.69
N VAL A 304 12.12 25.08 -20.39
CA VAL A 304 12.62 25.27 -19.02
C VAL A 304 11.60 25.99 -18.16
N GLY A 305 10.92 27.01 -18.69
CA GLY A 305 9.86 27.75 -18.01
C GLY A 305 8.71 26.83 -17.60
N ILE A 306 8.12 26.11 -18.54
CA ILE A 306 6.98 25.20 -18.27
C ILE A 306 7.40 24.07 -17.33
N GLY A 307 8.58 23.47 -17.55
CA GLY A 307 9.02 22.30 -16.80
C GLY A 307 9.51 22.59 -15.37
N LEU A 308 9.94 23.82 -15.05
CA LEU A 308 10.46 24.16 -13.72
C LEU A 308 9.57 25.10 -12.89
N THR A 309 8.66 25.85 -13.53
CA THR A 309 7.67 26.67 -12.79
C THR A 309 6.57 25.83 -12.18
N ALA A 310 6.31 24.64 -12.73
CA ALA A 310 5.37 23.68 -12.19
C ALA A 310 6.09 22.65 -11.31
N ASN A 311 5.49 22.32 -10.17
CA ASN A 311 5.81 21.08 -9.47
C ASN A 311 5.35 19.91 -10.34
N PRO A 312 5.87 18.69 -10.10
CA PRO A 312 5.22 17.53 -10.69
C PRO A 312 3.75 17.67 -10.38
N ARG A 313 2.90 17.27 -11.33
CA ARG A 313 1.53 17.04 -10.96
C ARG A 313 1.64 16.12 -9.76
N ASN A 314 1.42 16.65 -8.57
CA ASN A 314 0.67 15.94 -7.59
C ASN A 314 -0.61 15.72 -8.38
N ASP A 315 -0.63 14.62 -9.11
CA ASP A 315 -1.67 13.70 -8.79
C ASP A 315 -1.58 13.57 -7.24
N GLU A 316 -2.21 14.50 -6.53
CA GLU A 316 -3.45 14.15 -5.84
C GLU A 316 -4.32 13.47 -6.89
N GLN A 317 -3.86 12.32 -7.39
CA GLN A 317 -4.47 11.05 -7.37
C GLN A 317 -5.85 11.32 -6.86
N ASP A 318 -6.79 11.52 -7.78
CA ASP A 318 -8.08 12.10 -7.47
C ASP A 318 -8.71 11.30 -6.32
N LEU A 319 -8.40 11.70 -5.08
CA LEU A 319 -8.79 10.99 -3.87
C LEU A 319 -10.21 11.45 -3.51
N SER A 320 -10.87 12.20 -4.41
CA SER A 320 -12.30 12.40 -4.33
C SER A 320 -13.00 11.03 -4.35
N PHE A 321 -12.49 10.02 -5.08
CA PHE A 321 -13.00 8.65 -4.99
C PHE A 321 -12.75 7.97 -3.63
N LEU A 322 -11.78 8.45 -2.84
CA LEU A 322 -11.59 8.06 -1.45
C LEU A 322 -12.40 8.92 -0.47
N ASN A 323 -13.15 9.92 -0.95
CA ASN A 323 -14.07 10.69 -0.11
C ASN A 323 -15.33 9.83 0.16
N ILE A 324 -15.78 9.85 1.40
CA ILE A 324 -16.99 9.16 1.86
C ILE A 324 -18.23 9.59 1.06
N ASP A 325 -18.39 10.88 0.73
CA ASP A 325 -19.58 11.38 0.02
C ASP A 325 -19.65 10.84 -1.42
N ASN A 326 -18.50 10.82 -2.10
CA ASN A 326 -18.41 10.24 -3.44
C ASN A 326 -18.56 8.71 -3.37
N THR A 327 -17.99 8.07 -2.36
CA THR A 327 -18.16 6.62 -2.13
C THR A 327 -19.63 6.27 -1.89
N ALA A 328 -20.38 7.09 -1.16
CA ALA A 328 -21.82 6.94 -0.97
C ALA A 328 -22.58 7.09 -2.30
N SER A 329 -22.25 8.09 -3.11
CA SER A 329 -22.89 8.31 -4.41
C SER A 329 -22.67 7.16 -5.39
N VAL A 330 -21.47 6.56 -5.38
CA VAL A 330 -21.14 5.39 -6.21
C VAL A 330 -21.84 4.14 -5.69
N ALA A 331 -21.91 3.97 -4.36
CA ALA A 331 -22.63 2.87 -3.72
C ALA A 331 -24.12 2.86 -4.12
N VAL A 332 -24.79 4.01 -4.13
CA VAL A 332 -26.21 4.12 -4.53
C VAL A 332 -26.46 3.70 -5.98
N GLN A 333 -25.47 3.86 -6.87
CA GLN A 333 -25.59 3.47 -8.28
C GLN A 333 -25.46 1.96 -8.51
N GLN A 334 -24.97 1.21 -7.52
CA GLN A 334 -24.88 -0.25 -7.61
C GLN A 334 -26.17 -0.89 -7.12
N GLU A 335 -26.66 -1.91 -7.83
CA GLU A 335 -27.83 -2.67 -7.37
C GLU A 335 -27.51 -3.44 -6.08
N MET A 336 -26.38 -4.15 -6.05
CA MET A 336 -25.90 -4.91 -4.89
C MET A 336 -24.41 -4.68 -4.65
N LEU A 337 -24.03 -4.61 -3.38
CA LEU A 337 -22.64 -4.47 -2.91
C LEU A 337 -22.23 -5.73 -2.17
N MET A 338 -21.03 -6.22 -2.43
CA MET A 338 -20.49 -7.37 -1.72
C MET A 338 -19.94 -6.94 -0.37
N ILE A 339 -20.38 -7.56 0.70
CA ILE A 339 -19.85 -7.37 2.05
C ILE A 339 -19.19 -8.67 2.52
N ARG A 340 -17.93 -8.61 2.93
CA ARG A 340 -17.14 -9.77 3.34
C ARG A 340 -16.61 -9.55 4.75
N ILE A 341 -16.83 -10.51 5.63
CA ILE A 341 -16.20 -10.53 6.95
C ILE A 341 -15.18 -11.67 6.96
N HIS A 342 -13.93 -11.32 7.28
CA HIS A 342 -12.88 -12.32 7.43
C HIS A 342 -13.25 -13.31 8.55
N GLY A 343 -13.36 -14.60 8.22
CA GLY A 343 -13.79 -15.65 9.15
C GLY A 343 -15.29 -16.00 9.12
N LEU A 344 -16.18 -15.09 8.71
CA LEU A 344 -17.64 -15.32 8.65
C LEU A 344 -18.19 -15.52 7.23
N GLY A 345 -17.46 -15.09 6.19
CA GLY A 345 -17.85 -15.32 4.79
C GLY A 345 -18.32 -14.04 4.08
N THR A 346 -19.09 -14.20 3.00
CA THR A 346 -19.51 -13.12 2.10
C THR A 346 -21.04 -13.04 2.05
N SER A 347 -21.59 -11.82 2.05
CA SER A 347 -23.01 -11.52 1.85
C SER A 347 -23.16 -10.34 0.88
N PHE A 348 -24.39 -9.94 0.56
CA PHE A 348 -24.68 -8.84 -0.36
C PHE A 348 -25.71 -7.88 0.21
N VAL A 349 -25.41 -6.59 0.20
CA VAL A 349 -26.31 -5.52 0.67
C VAL A 349 -26.76 -4.67 -0.53
N PRO A 350 -28.03 -4.28 -0.65
CA PRO A 350 -28.47 -3.34 -1.68
C PRO A 350 -27.66 -2.04 -1.65
N GLY A 351 -27.14 -1.62 -2.80
CA GLY A 351 -26.24 -0.45 -2.85
C GLY A 351 -26.92 0.86 -2.47
N ASN A 352 -28.23 0.97 -2.70
CA ASN A 352 -29.05 2.09 -2.25
C ASN A 352 -29.16 2.17 -0.71
N GLU A 353 -29.27 1.05 0.01
CA GLU A 353 -29.35 1.00 1.47
C GLU A 353 -28.01 1.33 2.12
N PHE A 354 -26.93 0.71 1.62
CA PHE A 354 -25.58 1.02 2.12
C PHE A 354 -25.16 2.45 1.76
N GLY A 355 -25.48 2.92 0.56
CA GLY A 355 -25.20 4.28 0.12
C GLY A 355 -25.93 5.33 0.96
N LYS A 356 -27.22 5.13 1.29
CA LYS A 356 -27.95 5.98 2.26
C LYS A 356 -27.30 5.94 3.63
N PHE A 357 -26.85 4.78 4.09
CA PHE A 357 -26.14 4.68 5.37
C PHE A 357 -24.86 5.49 5.40
N LEU A 358 -24.05 5.44 4.35
CA LEU A 358 -22.85 6.26 4.23
C LEU A 358 -23.20 7.76 4.18
N ASP A 359 -24.21 8.15 3.41
CA ASP A 359 -24.66 9.56 3.31
C ASP A 359 -25.20 10.11 4.64
N THR A 360 -25.88 9.26 5.43
CA THR A 360 -26.41 9.64 6.74
C THR A 360 -25.32 9.72 7.82
N THR A 361 -24.20 9.01 7.63
CA THR A 361 -23.09 8.94 8.61
C THR A 361 -21.88 9.77 8.22
N SER A 362 -21.77 10.22 6.96
CA SER A 362 -20.59 10.91 6.42
C SER A 362 -20.21 12.17 7.18
N GLY A 363 -21.20 12.94 7.67
CA GLY A 363 -20.96 14.14 8.49
C GLY A 363 -20.25 13.89 9.83
N ASN A 364 -20.22 12.63 10.29
CA ASN A 364 -19.54 12.21 11.52
C ASN A 364 -18.20 11.50 11.26
N TRP A 365 -17.79 11.37 10.00
CA TRP A 365 -16.50 10.79 9.63
C TRP A 365 -15.46 11.90 9.53
N SER A 366 -14.29 11.71 10.13
CA SER A 366 -13.17 12.67 10.06
C SER A 366 -11.89 11.98 9.62
N GLU A 367 -11.10 12.62 8.75
CA GLU A 367 -9.86 12.03 8.24
C GLU A 367 -8.85 11.81 9.37
N LYS A 368 -8.17 10.65 9.36
CA LYS A 368 -7.17 10.26 10.35
C LYS A 368 -5.87 9.90 9.64
N ASP A 369 -4.78 10.60 9.97
CA ASP A 369 -3.44 10.23 9.50
C ASP A 369 -2.96 8.97 10.24
N VAL A 370 -2.74 7.88 9.49
CA VAL A 370 -2.21 6.62 10.01
C VAL A 370 -0.80 6.40 9.41
N PRO A 371 0.26 6.24 10.23
CA PRO A 371 1.65 6.26 9.75
C PRO A 371 2.04 5.12 8.78
N SER A 372 1.36 3.97 8.79
CA SER A 372 1.68 2.82 7.93
C SER A 372 0.56 1.76 7.88
N PRO A 373 0.19 1.23 6.68
CA PRO A 373 -0.74 0.10 6.55
C PRO A 373 -0.23 -1.23 7.12
N ARG A 374 1.10 -1.38 7.29
CA ARG A 374 1.72 -2.61 7.80
C ARG A 374 1.64 -2.74 9.33
N GLU A 375 1.23 -1.69 10.04
CA GLU A 375 1.05 -1.71 11.49
C GLU A 375 -0.37 -2.13 11.92
N LEU A 376 -1.32 -2.22 10.97
CA LEU A 376 -2.61 -2.89 11.19
C LEU A 376 -2.40 -4.39 10.96
N ALA A 377 -2.41 -5.17 12.05
CA ALA A 377 -2.23 -6.62 11.99
C ALA A 377 -3.23 -7.28 11.01
N PRO A 378 -2.80 -8.22 10.15
CA PRO A 378 -3.67 -8.92 9.19
C PRO A 378 -4.71 -9.85 9.83
N ASP A 379 -4.65 -10.05 11.16
CA ASP A 379 -5.44 -11.04 11.91
C ASP A 379 -6.72 -10.45 12.54
N LEU A 380 -7.04 -9.20 12.20
CA LEU A 380 -8.23 -8.49 12.66
C LEU A 380 -9.38 -8.80 11.70
N ALA A 381 -10.58 -9.16 12.18
CA ALA A 381 -11.70 -9.38 11.26
C ALA A 381 -12.02 -8.08 10.51
N VAL A 382 -11.57 -8.01 9.25
CA VAL A 382 -11.78 -6.85 8.38
C VAL A 382 -13.12 -7.04 7.69
N LEU A 383 -14.16 -6.39 8.21
CA LEU A 383 -15.41 -6.25 7.48
C LEU A 383 -15.10 -5.35 6.28
N THR A 384 -15.27 -5.88 5.07
CA THR A 384 -14.95 -5.19 3.81
C THR A 384 -16.20 -5.11 2.95
N VAL A 385 -16.63 -3.90 2.63
CA VAL A 385 -17.70 -3.64 1.66
C VAL A 385 -17.06 -3.23 0.33
N TYR A 386 -17.22 -4.05 -0.70
CA TYR A 386 -16.76 -3.75 -2.05
C TYR A 386 -17.82 -2.94 -2.77
N ILE A 387 -17.51 -1.66 -3.01
CA ILE A 387 -18.34 -0.73 -3.76
C ILE A 387 -18.26 -1.06 -5.26
N ASN A 388 -17.06 -1.41 -5.73
CA ASN A 388 -16.84 -1.90 -7.09
C ASN A 388 -15.64 -2.84 -7.10
N ILE A 389 -15.90 -4.10 -7.43
CA ILE A 389 -14.91 -5.18 -7.41
C ILE A 389 -13.86 -4.98 -8.51
N SER A 390 -14.26 -4.51 -9.68
CA SER A 390 -13.37 -4.35 -10.85
C SER A 390 -12.35 -3.23 -10.67
N SER A 391 -12.70 -2.15 -9.97
CA SER A 391 -11.81 -1.03 -9.67
C SER A 391 -11.09 -1.16 -8.31
N GLY A 392 -11.43 -2.20 -7.53
CA GLY A 392 -10.94 -2.37 -6.17
C GLY A 392 -11.45 -1.30 -5.19
N HIS A 393 -12.56 -0.63 -5.51
CA HIS A 393 -13.20 0.35 -4.63
C HIS A 393 -13.87 -0.37 -3.46
N LYS A 394 -13.37 -0.16 -2.24
CA LYS A 394 -13.90 -0.81 -1.04
C LYS A 394 -13.79 0.08 0.19
N VAL A 395 -14.66 -0.19 1.15
CA VAL A 395 -14.63 0.38 2.50
C VAL A 395 -14.36 -0.76 3.48
N GLN A 396 -13.35 -0.60 4.32
CA GLN A 396 -12.91 -1.60 5.30
C GLN A 396 -13.11 -1.07 6.71
N PHE A 397 -13.66 -1.90 7.57
CA PHE A 397 -13.93 -1.61 8.97
C PHE A 397 -13.21 -2.65 9.84
N TYR A 398 -12.73 -2.23 11.01
CA TYR A 398 -11.84 -3.04 11.84
C TYR A 398 -12.51 -3.37 13.18
N GLU A 399 -12.64 -4.65 13.50
CA GLU A 399 -13.29 -5.09 14.75
C GLU A 399 -12.56 -4.61 16.01
N SER A 400 -11.21 -4.64 16.01
CA SER A 400 -10.39 -4.16 17.13
C SER A 400 -10.29 -2.64 17.23
N GLN A 401 -10.69 -1.93 16.18
CA GLN A 401 -10.72 -0.48 16.11
C GLN A 401 -12.05 -0.04 15.49
N PRO A 402 -13.17 -0.18 16.21
CA PRO A 402 -14.50 0.10 15.67
C PRO A 402 -14.70 1.59 15.32
N GLU A 403 -13.79 2.46 15.79
CA GLU A 403 -13.71 3.87 15.41
C GLU A 403 -12.86 4.13 14.15
N LEU A 404 -12.39 3.10 13.45
CA LEU A 404 -11.58 3.23 12.24
C LEU A 404 -12.27 2.59 11.02
N ALA A 405 -12.34 3.35 9.93
CA ALA A 405 -12.59 2.82 8.60
C ALA A 405 -11.47 3.20 7.64
N MET A 406 -11.30 2.43 6.57
CA MET A 406 -10.41 2.72 5.48
C MET A 406 -11.15 2.62 4.15
N ILE A 407 -11.10 3.67 3.34
CA ILE A 407 -11.57 3.63 1.96
C ILE A 407 -10.36 3.34 1.07
N GLN A 408 -10.47 2.37 0.18
CA GLN A 408 -9.43 1.99 -0.78
C GLN A 408 -9.97 2.05 -2.22
N TYR A 409 -9.17 2.57 -3.14
CA TYR A 409 -9.45 2.64 -4.57
C TYR A 409 -8.12 2.64 -5.35
N ASP A 410 -7.97 1.81 -6.39
CA ASP A 410 -6.77 1.80 -7.25
C ASP A 410 -5.43 1.70 -6.48
N GLY A 411 -5.38 0.82 -5.48
CA GLY A 411 -4.19 0.62 -4.63
C GLY A 411 -3.90 1.73 -3.60
N LYS A 412 -4.75 2.75 -3.53
CA LYS A 412 -4.59 3.93 -2.66
C LYS A 412 -5.67 3.94 -1.60
N HIS A 413 -5.39 4.51 -0.45
CA HIS A 413 -6.25 4.35 0.71
C HIS A 413 -6.26 5.59 1.60
N ARG A 414 -7.37 5.82 2.29
CA ARG A 414 -7.58 6.92 3.25
C ARG A 414 -8.28 6.38 4.47
N TYR A 415 -7.80 6.76 5.65
CA TYR A 415 -8.40 6.35 6.91
C TYR A 415 -9.33 7.42 7.45
N TYR A 416 -10.42 6.96 8.05
CA TYR A 416 -11.45 7.78 8.67
C TYR A 416 -11.64 7.34 10.11
N ARG A 417 -11.72 8.32 11.01
CA ARG A 417 -12.33 8.14 12.31
C ARG A 417 -13.84 8.16 12.16
N ILE A 418 -14.49 7.10 12.62
CA ILE A 418 -15.93 6.87 12.51
C ILE A 418 -16.56 6.74 13.91
N PRO A 419 -17.87 6.98 14.06
CA PRO A 419 -18.59 6.71 15.30
C PRO A 419 -18.45 5.25 15.75
N GLN A 420 -18.35 5.00 17.05
CA GLN A 420 -18.10 3.68 17.63
C GLN A 420 -19.17 2.62 17.28
N ASP A 421 -20.41 3.05 17.04
CA ASP A 421 -21.54 2.21 16.65
C ASP A 421 -21.59 1.90 15.14
N THR A 422 -20.72 2.54 14.33
CA THR A 422 -20.69 2.36 12.88
C THR A 422 -20.31 0.93 12.50
N TYR A 423 -19.30 0.36 13.16
CA TYR A 423 -18.89 -1.03 12.95
C TYR A 423 -20.06 -1.99 13.22
N GLU A 424 -20.73 -1.85 14.37
CA GLU A 424 -21.87 -2.68 14.74
C GLU A 424 -23.04 -2.52 13.76
N LYS A 425 -23.31 -1.30 13.27
CA LYS A 425 -24.36 -1.07 12.27
C LYS A 425 -24.06 -1.76 10.93
N VAL A 426 -22.81 -1.71 10.47
CA VAL A 426 -22.41 -2.39 9.22
C VAL A 426 -22.35 -3.91 9.43
N TYR A 427 -21.91 -4.37 10.59
CA TYR A 427 -22.00 -5.77 10.99
C TYR A 427 -23.46 -6.25 11.05
N MET A 428 -24.36 -5.43 11.59
CA MET A 428 -25.80 -5.70 11.58
C MET A 428 -26.35 -5.64 10.15
N MET A 429 -25.84 -4.79 9.25
CA MET A 429 -26.21 -4.86 7.84
C MET A 429 -25.71 -6.14 7.17
N TYR A 430 -24.54 -6.66 7.53
CA TYR A 430 -24.06 -7.97 7.07
C TYR A 430 -24.92 -9.10 7.63
N ALA A 431 -25.19 -9.10 8.93
CA ALA A 431 -26.02 -10.09 9.59
C ALA A 431 -27.43 -10.02 9.01
N LEU A 432 -28.04 -8.84 8.99
CA LEU A 432 -29.34 -8.62 8.37
C LEU A 432 -29.29 -8.93 6.88
N SER A 433 -28.29 -8.62 6.07
CA SER A 433 -28.27 -9.02 4.65
C SER A 433 -28.12 -10.53 4.45
N SER A 434 -27.43 -11.20 5.38
CA SER A 434 -27.43 -12.67 5.45
C SER A 434 -28.77 -13.24 5.93
N PHE A 435 -29.61 -12.43 6.59
CA PHE A 435 -30.97 -12.76 7.07
C PHE A 435 -32.11 -12.10 6.26
N ALA A 436 -31.84 -11.17 5.35
CA ALA A 436 -32.79 -10.22 4.71
C ALA A 436 -32.93 -10.53 3.22
N ILE A 437 -32.90 -11.81 2.93
CA ILE A 437 -33.89 -12.37 2.03
C ILE A 437 -35.16 -12.34 2.88
N SER A 438 -36.14 -11.52 2.50
CA SER A 438 -37.14 -10.93 3.42
C SER A 438 -37.68 -11.93 4.45
N GLU A 439 -38.12 -11.44 5.60
CA GLU A 439 -38.81 -12.24 6.64
C GLU A 439 -39.95 -13.11 6.04
N ASP A 440 -40.47 -12.77 4.85
CA ASP A 440 -41.42 -13.54 4.05
C ASP A 440 -40.81 -14.72 3.26
N ILE A 441 -39.54 -14.64 2.83
CA ILE A 441 -38.82 -15.73 2.14
C ILE A 441 -38.26 -16.75 3.14
N MET A 442 -37.83 -16.32 4.33
CA MET A 442 -37.54 -17.26 5.42
C MET A 442 -38.81 -18.00 5.88
N LYS A 443 -39.97 -17.32 5.89
CA LYS A 443 -41.28 -18.00 6.02
C LYS A 443 -41.58 -18.92 4.85
N ALA A 444 -41.27 -18.55 3.61
CA ALA A 444 -41.48 -19.39 2.43
C ALA A 444 -40.72 -20.73 2.46
N VAL A 445 -39.48 -20.71 2.95
CA VAL A 445 -38.65 -21.92 3.11
C VAL A 445 -39.13 -22.76 4.31
N ALA A 446 -39.63 -22.12 5.37
CA ALA A 446 -40.10 -22.79 6.58
C ALA A 446 -41.54 -23.33 6.53
N ASP A 447 -42.46 -22.66 5.82
CA ASP A 447 -43.90 -22.97 5.75
C ASP A 447 -44.30 -23.80 4.52
N GLY A 448 -43.36 -24.01 3.57
CA GLY A 448 -43.60 -24.83 2.38
C GLY A 448 -44.01 -26.26 2.73
N LYS A 449 -44.98 -26.82 2.00
CA LYS A 449 -45.42 -28.20 2.26
C LYS A 449 -44.30 -29.14 1.83
N ILE A 450 -43.57 -29.68 2.81
CA ILE A 450 -42.51 -30.68 2.58
C ILE A 450 -43.10 -31.82 1.75
N THR A 451 -42.55 -32.01 0.56
CA THR A 451 -42.99 -33.07 -0.35
C THR A 451 -42.34 -34.39 0.07
N LYS A 452 -42.86 -35.52 -0.44
CA LYS A 452 -42.21 -36.82 -0.23
C LYS A 452 -41.00 -37.05 -1.14
N LEU A 453 -40.61 -36.04 -1.94
CA LEU A 453 -39.51 -36.13 -2.89
C LEU A 453 -38.21 -35.72 -2.16
N GLN A 454 -37.18 -36.56 -2.25
CA GLN A 454 -35.84 -36.23 -1.74
C GLN A 454 -35.01 -35.54 -2.82
N SER A 455 -34.34 -34.44 -2.45
CA SER A 455 -33.31 -33.83 -3.28
C SER A 455 -32.04 -34.64 -3.17
N VAL A 456 -31.40 -34.92 -4.30
CA VAL A 456 -30.36 -35.95 -4.37
C VAL A 456 -29.23 -35.64 -5.37
N GLN A 457 -29.17 -34.39 -5.81
CA GLN A 457 -28.29 -33.93 -6.88
C GLN A 457 -28.07 -32.43 -6.71
N ASP A 458 -26.96 -31.91 -7.26
CA ASP A 458 -26.57 -30.50 -7.18
C ASP A 458 -27.58 -29.54 -7.84
N ALA A 459 -28.41 -30.05 -8.76
CA ALA A 459 -29.40 -29.27 -9.51
C ALA A 459 -30.70 -30.06 -9.79
N PRO A 460 -31.86 -29.38 -9.95
CA PRO A 460 -33.13 -30.04 -10.28
C PRO A 460 -33.13 -30.66 -11.68
N ASN A 461 -33.89 -31.76 -11.87
CA ASN A 461 -34.09 -32.42 -13.18
C ASN A 461 -34.92 -31.59 -14.19
N ASN A 462 -35.18 -30.32 -13.89
CA ASN A 462 -35.87 -29.38 -14.77
C ASN A 462 -34.86 -28.34 -15.25
N GLY A 463 -34.69 -28.18 -16.57
CA GLY A 463 -33.66 -27.29 -17.13
C GLY A 463 -33.90 -25.79 -16.92
N ASP A 464 -35.07 -25.41 -16.40
CA ASP A 464 -35.47 -24.02 -16.15
C ASP A 464 -35.63 -23.79 -14.63
N TYR A 465 -34.49 -23.74 -13.93
CA TYR A 465 -34.39 -23.46 -12.50
C TYR A 465 -33.49 -22.25 -12.25
N ARG A 466 -33.66 -21.61 -11.09
CA ARG A 466 -32.85 -20.47 -10.66
C ARG A 466 -32.23 -20.74 -9.31
N ILE A 467 -31.04 -20.20 -9.07
CA ILE A 467 -30.29 -20.38 -7.83
C ILE A 467 -30.51 -19.17 -6.94
N LEU A 468 -31.14 -19.39 -5.79
CA LEU A 468 -31.29 -18.43 -4.72
C LEU A 468 -30.28 -18.76 -3.61
N LYS A 469 -29.30 -17.87 -3.39
CA LYS A 469 -28.34 -18.04 -2.30
C LYS A 469 -28.92 -17.48 -1.01
N VAL A 470 -29.07 -18.31 0.02
CA VAL A 470 -29.55 -17.92 1.36
C VAL A 470 -28.45 -18.21 2.37
N GLY A 471 -27.77 -17.17 2.88
CA GLY A 471 -26.57 -17.36 3.70
C GLY A 471 -25.43 -17.99 2.90
N ASN A 472 -24.92 -19.15 3.36
CA ASN A 472 -23.92 -19.96 2.64
C ASN A 472 -24.54 -21.13 1.85
N GLU A 473 -25.87 -21.25 1.85
CA GLU A 473 -26.58 -22.38 1.25
C GLU A 473 -27.23 -21.96 -0.08
N ASP A 474 -27.16 -22.83 -1.07
CA ASP A 474 -27.75 -22.62 -2.39
C ASP A 474 -29.09 -23.35 -2.47
N TYR A 475 -30.15 -22.63 -2.87
CA TYR A 475 -31.49 -23.18 -3.07
C TYR A 475 -31.89 -23.07 -4.54
N CYS A 476 -32.33 -24.18 -5.13
CA CYS A 476 -32.83 -24.21 -6.49
C CYS A 476 -34.34 -23.99 -6.51
N ILE A 477 -34.81 -23.04 -7.31
CA ILE A 477 -36.23 -22.68 -7.40
C ILE A 477 -36.71 -22.88 -8.82
N TYR A 478 -37.83 -23.59 -8.99
CA TYR A 478 -38.35 -23.95 -10.31
C TYR A 478 -39.87 -24.17 -10.32
N GLU A 479 -40.48 -24.00 -11.50
CA GLU A 479 -41.87 -24.35 -11.77
C GLU A 479 -41.95 -25.72 -12.46
N LYS A 480 -42.80 -26.62 -11.98
CA LYS A 480 -43.05 -27.92 -12.63
C LYS A 480 -44.52 -28.27 -12.63
N SER A 481 -45.09 -28.42 -13.83
CA SER A 481 -46.50 -28.83 -14.04
C SER A 481 -47.53 -27.94 -13.34
N GLY A 482 -47.31 -26.62 -13.33
CA GLY A 482 -48.22 -25.62 -12.74
C GLY A 482 -48.15 -25.51 -11.21
N LYS A 483 -47.10 -26.08 -10.59
CA LYS A 483 -46.76 -25.98 -9.17
C LYS A 483 -45.33 -25.47 -9.02
N TYR A 484 -45.03 -24.82 -7.89
CA TYR A 484 -43.76 -24.14 -7.65
C TYR A 484 -43.00 -24.81 -6.51
N TYR A 485 -41.68 -24.93 -6.67
CA TYR A 485 -40.84 -25.68 -5.74
C TYR A 485 -39.57 -24.92 -5.38
N VAL A 486 -39.14 -25.10 -4.13
CA VAL A 486 -37.81 -24.77 -3.63
C VAL A 486 -37.14 -26.06 -3.22
N GLU A 487 -35.95 -26.29 -3.74
CA GLU A 487 -35.12 -27.46 -3.50
C GLU A 487 -33.80 -27.02 -2.88
N GLN A 488 -33.45 -27.61 -1.73
CA GLN A 488 -32.11 -27.53 -1.20
C GLN A 488 -31.36 -28.80 -1.61
N PRO A 489 -30.27 -28.69 -2.39
CA PRO A 489 -29.49 -29.83 -2.85
C PRO A 489 -29.18 -30.81 -1.71
N TYR A 490 -29.42 -32.09 -1.94
CA TYR A 490 -29.17 -33.20 -1.01
C TYR A 490 -29.98 -33.21 0.29
N GLN A 491 -30.88 -32.25 0.50
CA GLN A 491 -31.65 -32.15 1.75
C GLN A 491 -33.15 -32.38 1.53
N LEU A 492 -33.86 -31.44 0.90
CA LEU A 492 -35.32 -31.47 0.86
C LEU A 492 -35.93 -30.63 -0.27
N ILE A 493 -37.13 -31.03 -0.70
CA ILE A 493 -37.94 -30.34 -1.71
C ILE A 493 -39.27 -29.90 -1.09
N SER A 494 -39.54 -28.61 -1.10
CA SER A 494 -40.75 -28.00 -0.57
C SER A 494 -41.61 -27.41 -1.70
N GLU A 495 -42.91 -27.72 -1.70
CA GLU A 495 -43.88 -27.04 -2.58
C GLU A 495 -44.23 -25.67 -1.97
N ILE A 496 -44.11 -24.62 -2.77
CA ILE A 496 -44.37 -23.22 -2.38
C ILE A 496 -45.49 -22.61 -3.25
N ASP A 497 -46.14 -21.58 -2.74
CA ASP A 497 -47.21 -20.89 -3.48
C ASP A 497 -46.67 -19.98 -4.59
N LYS A 498 -47.53 -19.63 -5.55
CA LYS A 498 -47.14 -18.83 -6.72
C LYS A 498 -46.59 -17.45 -6.36
N GLU A 499 -47.24 -16.75 -5.42
CA GLU A 499 -46.81 -15.42 -4.99
C GLU A 499 -45.40 -15.46 -4.36
N VAL A 500 -45.10 -16.56 -3.66
CA VAL A 500 -43.81 -16.82 -3.02
C VAL A 500 -42.73 -17.10 -4.06
N TYR A 501 -43.05 -17.89 -5.09
CA TYR A 501 -42.16 -18.14 -6.21
C TYR A 501 -41.80 -16.85 -6.96
N GLU A 502 -42.79 -16.01 -7.27
CA GLU A 502 -42.57 -14.74 -7.96
C GLU A 502 -41.76 -13.73 -7.14
N ALA A 503 -41.83 -13.78 -5.81
CA ALA A 503 -40.98 -12.99 -4.93
C ALA A 503 -39.53 -13.50 -4.92
N ALA A 504 -39.33 -14.82 -4.80
CA ALA A 504 -38.01 -15.44 -4.73
C ALA A 504 -37.22 -15.35 -6.06
N VAL A 505 -37.90 -15.48 -7.20
CA VAL A 505 -37.29 -15.39 -8.54
C VAL A 505 -36.64 -14.03 -8.84
N LYS A 506 -37.08 -12.95 -8.17
CA LYS A 506 -36.48 -11.61 -8.32
C LYS A 506 -35.05 -11.53 -7.77
N PHE A 507 -34.70 -12.44 -6.86
CA PHE A 507 -33.39 -12.50 -6.19
C PHE A 507 -32.57 -13.72 -6.60
N ALA A 508 -33.17 -14.64 -7.35
CA ALA A 508 -32.52 -15.85 -7.84
C ALA A 508 -31.84 -15.60 -9.19
N VAL A 509 -30.62 -16.11 -9.36
CA VAL A 509 -29.79 -15.93 -10.56
C VAL A 509 -29.94 -17.17 -11.46
N SER A 510 -30.01 -16.98 -12.78
CA SER A 510 -29.92 -18.09 -13.72
C SER A 510 -28.49 -18.67 -13.70
N PRO A 511 -28.30 -20.00 -13.75
CA PRO A 511 -26.96 -20.60 -13.73
C PRO A 511 -26.10 -20.02 -14.86
N THR A 512 -24.94 -19.47 -14.51
CA THR A 512 -24.03 -18.85 -15.49
C THR A 512 -23.32 -19.93 -16.33
N ALA A 513 -23.01 -19.61 -17.59
CA ALA A 513 -22.43 -20.55 -18.57
C ALA A 513 -21.04 -21.13 -18.21
N ASP A 514 -20.35 -20.58 -17.19
CA ASP A 514 -19.04 -21.08 -16.72
C ASP A 514 -19.15 -22.19 -15.66
N GLU A 515 -20.16 -22.19 -14.79
CA GLU A 515 -20.41 -23.31 -13.85
C GLU A 515 -20.89 -24.56 -14.59
N THR A 516 -21.65 -24.37 -15.67
CA THR A 516 -22.06 -25.44 -16.58
C THR A 516 -20.86 -26.05 -17.31
N LYS A 517 -19.81 -25.27 -17.56
CA LYS A 517 -18.59 -25.72 -18.24
C LYS A 517 -17.66 -26.51 -17.30
N ALA A 518 -17.44 -26.03 -16.07
CA ALA A 518 -16.64 -26.75 -15.07
C ALA A 518 -17.26 -28.11 -14.69
N SER A 519 -18.59 -28.17 -14.54
CA SER A 519 -19.32 -29.43 -14.32
C SER A 519 -19.19 -30.38 -15.53
N THR A 520 -19.29 -29.86 -16.75
CA THR A 520 -19.13 -30.66 -17.98
C THR A 520 -17.70 -31.22 -18.13
N ASP A 521 -16.68 -30.44 -17.77
CA ASP A 521 -15.28 -30.84 -17.88
C ASP A 521 -14.93 -31.99 -16.90
N ILE A 522 -15.47 -31.97 -15.67
CA ILE A 522 -15.29 -33.06 -14.69
C ILE A 522 -16.06 -34.32 -15.11
N ILE A 523 -17.26 -34.18 -15.64
CA ILE A 523 -18.03 -35.31 -16.18
C ILE A 523 -17.26 -35.98 -17.32
N ASN A 524 -16.75 -35.19 -18.27
CA ASN A 524 -15.94 -35.70 -19.37
C ASN A 524 -14.65 -36.38 -18.86
N LEU A 525 -13.96 -35.77 -17.87
CA LEU A 525 -12.80 -36.38 -17.24
C LEU A 525 -13.11 -37.76 -16.67
N VAL A 526 -14.21 -37.92 -15.92
CA VAL A 526 -14.57 -39.20 -15.32
C VAL A 526 -14.94 -40.22 -16.41
N GLU A 527 -15.81 -39.85 -17.34
CA GLU A 527 -16.34 -40.79 -18.35
C GLU A 527 -15.27 -41.22 -19.38
N ASP A 528 -14.41 -40.31 -19.84
CA ASP A 528 -13.36 -40.63 -20.80
C ASP A 528 -12.34 -41.60 -20.19
N ASN A 529 -11.96 -41.38 -18.93
CA ASN A 529 -10.99 -42.24 -18.23
C ASN A 529 -11.59 -43.60 -17.84
N ILE A 530 -12.87 -43.65 -17.39
CA ILE A 530 -13.56 -44.93 -17.16
C ILE A 530 -13.67 -45.72 -18.48
N THR A 531 -14.00 -45.06 -19.58
CA THR A 531 -14.06 -45.69 -20.91
C THR A 531 -12.69 -46.23 -21.34
N ALA A 532 -11.61 -45.49 -21.07
CA ALA A 532 -10.24 -45.95 -21.31
C ALA A 532 -9.90 -47.21 -20.48
N ILE A 533 -10.29 -47.25 -19.20
CA ILE A 533 -10.09 -48.43 -18.34
C ILE A 533 -10.87 -49.63 -18.87
N MET A 534 -12.13 -49.44 -19.28
CA MET A 534 -12.99 -50.50 -19.79
C MET A 534 -12.56 -51.04 -21.17
N SER A 535 -11.84 -50.24 -21.95
CA SER A 535 -11.33 -50.62 -23.27
C SER A 535 -9.97 -51.34 -23.22
N ALA A 536 -9.34 -51.42 -22.04
CA ALA A 536 -8.13 -52.20 -21.83
C ALA A 536 -8.41 -53.70 -22.09
N PRO A 537 -7.65 -54.36 -22.98
CA PRO A 537 -7.96 -55.73 -23.34
C PRO A 537 -7.29 -56.69 -22.34
N LEU A 538 -8.03 -57.64 -21.76
CA LEU A 538 -7.80 -59.10 -21.89
C LEU A 538 -8.21 -59.97 -20.68
N GLN A 539 -8.86 -61.09 -21.03
CA GLN A 539 -8.85 -62.43 -20.40
C GLN A 539 -9.30 -62.63 -18.94
N SER A 540 -9.75 -61.60 -18.23
CA SER A 540 -10.23 -61.75 -16.85
C SER A 540 -11.56 -61.03 -16.65
N SER A 541 -12.47 -61.59 -15.85
CA SER A 541 -13.70 -60.93 -15.41
C SER A 541 -13.49 -60.11 -14.12
N ASN A 542 -12.25 -59.99 -13.65
CA ASN A 542 -11.88 -59.26 -12.44
C ASN A 542 -11.62 -57.77 -12.75
N PRO A 543 -12.36 -56.81 -12.17
CA PRO A 543 -12.16 -55.37 -12.39
C PRO A 543 -10.76 -54.86 -12.02
N TYR A 544 -10.07 -55.53 -11.09
CA TYR A 544 -8.71 -55.15 -10.68
C TYR A 544 -7.71 -55.29 -11.84
N ASP A 545 -7.92 -56.27 -12.73
CA ASP A 545 -7.02 -56.49 -13.87
C ASP A 545 -7.19 -55.39 -14.93
N TYR A 546 -8.40 -54.84 -15.08
CA TYR A 546 -8.67 -53.69 -15.95
C TYR A 546 -8.04 -52.40 -15.43
N ILE A 547 -8.19 -52.13 -14.12
CA ILE A 547 -7.59 -50.96 -13.47
C ILE A 547 -6.07 -51.03 -13.57
N LYS A 548 -5.47 -52.20 -13.33
CA LYS A 548 -4.02 -52.39 -13.42
C LYS A 548 -3.48 -52.25 -14.85
N ALA A 549 -4.25 -52.68 -15.86
CA ALA A 549 -3.88 -52.53 -17.25
C ALA A 549 -3.95 -51.07 -17.74
N ASN A 550 -4.69 -50.20 -17.04
CA ASN A 550 -4.85 -48.79 -17.38
C ASN A 550 -4.79 -47.88 -16.13
N GLU A 551 -3.73 -48.09 -15.34
CA GLU A 551 -3.51 -47.45 -14.03
C GLU A 551 -3.46 -45.92 -14.14
N ASP A 552 -2.86 -45.41 -15.22
CA ASP A 552 -2.77 -43.97 -15.50
C ASP A 552 -4.15 -43.31 -15.58
N SER A 553 -5.13 -43.95 -16.21
CA SER A 553 -6.49 -43.42 -16.35
C SER A 553 -7.23 -43.41 -15.01
N TYR A 554 -6.98 -44.42 -14.16
CA TYR A 554 -7.55 -44.50 -12.81
C TYR A 554 -6.97 -43.40 -11.91
N GLU A 555 -5.65 -43.24 -11.90
CA GLU A 555 -4.94 -42.20 -11.15
C GLU A 555 -5.29 -40.78 -11.65
N ASN A 556 -5.58 -40.62 -12.94
CA ASN A 556 -6.00 -39.34 -13.52
C ASN A 556 -7.31 -38.84 -12.88
N ILE A 557 -8.27 -39.73 -12.66
CA ILE A 557 -9.54 -39.41 -11.98
C ILE A 557 -9.24 -39.02 -10.52
N ILE A 558 -8.46 -39.82 -9.80
CA ILE A 558 -8.13 -39.55 -8.39
C ILE A 558 -7.41 -38.21 -8.23
N LYS A 559 -6.50 -37.89 -9.15
CA LYS A 559 -5.66 -36.69 -9.07
C LYS A 559 -6.39 -35.40 -9.43
N TYR A 560 -7.29 -35.42 -10.41
CA TYR A 560 -7.91 -34.20 -10.95
C TYR A 560 -9.43 -34.12 -10.76
N GLY A 561 -10.08 -35.19 -10.31
CA GLY A 561 -11.53 -35.25 -10.16
C GLY A 561 -12.09 -34.57 -8.91
N GLY A 562 -11.39 -34.67 -7.77
CA GLY A 562 -11.81 -34.05 -6.51
C GLY A 562 -13.20 -34.50 -6.00
N GLU A 563 -13.83 -33.68 -5.16
CA GLU A 563 -15.20 -33.94 -4.65
C GLU A 563 -16.25 -33.88 -5.77
N ASP A 564 -16.04 -33.08 -6.81
CA ASP A 564 -16.98 -32.97 -7.94
C ASP A 564 -17.12 -34.30 -8.71
N ALA A 565 -16.01 -35.02 -8.89
CA ALA A 565 -16.04 -36.37 -9.46
C ALA A 565 -16.77 -37.36 -8.55
N LEU A 566 -16.58 -37.28 -7.23
CA LEU A 566 -17.31 -38.11 -6.27
C LEU A 566 -18.82 -37.84 -6.34
N SER A 567 -19.24 -36.56 -6.32
CA SER A 567 -20.64 -36.15 -6.45
C SER A 567 -21.26 -36.64 -7.74
N TYR A 568 -20.56 -36.48 -8.86
CA TYR A 568 -21.00 -37.03 -10.15
C TYR A 568 -21.19 -38.54 -10.07
N MET A 569 -20.19 -39.28 -9.58
CA MET A 569 -20.26 -40.73 -9.54
C MET A 569 -21.39 -41.24 -8.65
N LEU A 570 -21.58 -40.67 -7.46
CA LEU A 570 -22.70 -40.99 -6.57
C LEU A 570 -24.06 -40.66 -7.22
N SER A 571 -24.14 -39.57 -8.00
CA SER A 571 -25.35 -39.23 -8.74
C SER A 571 -25.73 -40.28 -9.80
N GLU A 572 -24.76 -40.96 -10.40
CA GLU A 572 -25.03 -42.02 -11.39
C GLU A 572 -25.58 -43.29 -10.72
N PHE A 573 -25.10 -43.63 -9.52
CA PHE A 573 -25.70 -44.68 -8.69
C PHE A 573 -27.16 -44.33 -8.34
N GLN A 574 -27.42 -43.07 -8.01
CA GLN A 574 -28.73 -42.58 -7.63
C GLN A 574 -29.75 -42.58 -8.76
N LYS A 575 -29.32 -42.19 -9.97
CA LYS A 575 -30.16 -42.23 -11.18
C LYS A 575 -30.47 -43.66 -11.64
N GLY A 576 -29.80 -44.66 -11.07
CA GLY A 576 -29.90 -46.05 -11.49
C GLY A 576 -29.17 -46.34 -12.81
N ASN A 577 -28.23 -45.47 -13.21
CA ASN A 577 -27.41 -45.63 -14.42
C ASN A 577 -26.22 -46.57 -14.19
N ILE A 578 -26.01 -47.01 -12.94
CA ILE A 578 -24.95 -47.93 -12.55
C ILE A 578 -25.56 -49.30 -12.25
N GLU A 579 -25.17 -50.30 -13.05
CA GLU A 579 -25.53 -51.69 -12.84
C GLU A 579 -24.43 -52.45 -12.08
N ASN A 580 -24.64 -53.74 -11.78
CA ASN A 580 -23.62 -54.60 -11.17
C ASN A 580 -22.58 -55.09 -12.21
N ASP A 581 -22.16 -54.20 -13.10
CA ASP A 581 -21.28 -54.45 -14.24
C ASP A 581 -19.85 -53.93 -13.98
N LEU A 582 -18.98 -54.04 -15.00
CA LEU A 582 -17.59 -53.59 -14.89
C LEU A 582 -17.50 -52.08 -14.60
N ARG A 583 -18.36 -51.27 -15.24
CA ARG A 583 -18.42 -49.82 -15.01
C ARG A 583 -18.78 -49.52 -13.56
N GLY A 584 -19.84 -50.16 -13.04
CA GLY A 584 -20.27 -50.00 -11.66
C GLY A 584 -19.21 -50.44 -10.64
N GLN A 585 -18.45 -51.51 -10.93
CA GLN A 585 -17.36 -51.94 -10.05
C GLN A 585 -16.19 -50.96 -10.02
N ILE A 586 -15.82 -50.36 -11.16
CA ILE A 586 -14.79 -49.33 -11.22
C ILE A 586 -15.24 -48.06 -10.48
N MET A 587 -16.48 -47.61 -10.74
CA MET A 587 -17.06 -46.39 -10.16
C MET A 587 -17.25 -46.53 -8.65
N MET A 588 -17.70 -47.69 -8.17
CA MET A 588 -17.78 -48.01 -6.73
C MET A 588 -16.39 -47.90 -6.10
N ARG A 589 -15.36 -48.44 -6.75
CA ARG A 589 -14.00 -48.42 -6.21
C ARG A 589 -13.42 -47.01 -6.14
N LEU A 590 -13.60 -46.21 -7.20
CA LEU A 590 -13.24 -44.80 -7.19
C LEU A 590 -13.98 -44.04 -6.09
N CYS A 591 -15.28 -44.26 -5.91
CA CYS A 591 -16.04 -43.65 -4.81
C CYS A 591 -15.48 -44.06 -3.45
N LYS A 592 -15.14 -45.34 -3.24
CA LYS A 592 -14.50 -45.81 -1.99
C LYS A 592 -13.16 -45.11 -1.74
N GLU A 593 -12.34 -44.90 -2.77
CA GLU A 593 -11.06 -44.18 -2.67
C GLU A 593 -11.25 -42.70 -2.30
N PHE A 594 -12.19 -42.01 -2.96
CA PHE A 594 -12.51 -40.60 -2.65
C PHE A 594 -13.12 -40.43 -1.25
N LEU A 595 -14.01 -41.33 -0.87
CA LEU A 595 -14.64 -41.32 0.45
C LEU A 595 -13.63 -41.64 1.55
N GLY A 596 -12.71 -42.58 1.32
CA GLY A 596 -11.73 -43.02 2.31
C GLY A 596 -12.39 -43.38 3.65
N VAL A 597 -11.97 -42.70 4.73
CA VAL A 597 -12.55 -42.88 6.08
C VAL A 597 -14.03 -42.48 6.19
N ARG A 598 -14.57 -41.73 5.22
CA ARG A 598 -15.99 -41.36 5.15
C ARG A 598 -16.88 -42.52 4.71
N ASN A 599 -16.31 -43.57 4.10
CA ASN A 599 -17.06 -44.76 3.73
C ASN A 599 -17.37 -45.61 4.97
N ASN A 600 -18.65 -45.76 5.30
CA ASN A 600 -19.12 -46.60 6.41
C ASN A 600 -19.17 -48.11 6.05
N VAL A 601 -19.18 -48.46 4.76
CA VAL A 601 -19.34 -49.84 4.30
C VAL A 601 -17.98 -50.52 4.14
N THR A 602 -17.69 -51.47 5.03
CA THR A 602 -16.42 -52.21 5.06
C THR A 602 -16.47 -53.58 4.37
N ASP A 603 -17.66 -54.04 3.98
CA ASP A 603 -17.82 -55.32 3.29
C ASP A 603 -17.42 -55.19 1.81
N GLU A 604 -16.27 -55.77 1.46
CA GLU A 604 -15.73 -55.76 0.09
C GLU A 604 -16.46 -56.70 -0.87
N THR A 605 -17.32 -57.59 -0.37
CA THR A 605 -18.01 -58.60 -1.19
C THR A 605 -19.30 -58.11 -1.83
N LEU A 606 -19.74 -56.90 -1.48
CA LEU A 606 -20.99 -56.32 -1.97
C LEU A 606 -20.91 -55.91 -3.44
N SER A 607 -22.03 -56.10 -4.15
CA SER A 607 -22.19 -55.55 -5.49
C SER A 607 -22.29 -54.01 -5.45
N PRO A 608 -22.00 -53.30 -6.56
CA PRO A 608 -22.04 -51.83 -6.61
C PRO A 608 -23.36 -51.22 -6.11
N THR A 609 -24.50 -51.81 -6.51
CA THR A 609 -25.83 -51.34 -6.08
C THR A 609 -26.12 -51.63 -4.61
N GLU A 610 -25.71 -52.80 -4.10
CA GLU A 610 -25.84 -53.15 -2.68
C GLU A 610 -24.94 -52.29 -1.80
N TRP A 611 -23.71 -52.00 -2.24
CA TRP A 611 -22.80 -51.09 -1.56
C TRP A 611 -23.41 -49.69 -1.45
N PHE A 612 -23.88 -49.11 -2.56
CA PHE A 612 -24.49 -47.77 -2.55
C PHE A 612 -25.75 -47.71 -1.67
N SER A 613 -26.59 -48.75 -1.70
CA SER A 613 -27.79 -48.82 -0.84
C SER A 613 -27.50 -48.84 0.67
N ARG A 614 -26.28 -49.26 1.05
CA ARG A 614 -25.79 -49.31 2.44
C ARG A 614 -24.86 -48.15 2.77
N LEU A 615 -24.50 -47.34 1.78
CA LEU A 615 -23.62 -46.21 1.94
C LEU A 615 -24.33 -45.11 2.74
N ASP A 616 -23.75 -44.79 3.89
CA ASP A 616 -24.08 -43.62 4.69
C ASP A 616 -22.77 -42.89 4.95
N VAL A 617 -22.55 -41.81 4.20
CA VAL A 617 -21.28 -41.08 4.20
C VAL A 617 -21.08 -40.47 5.58
N ARG A 618 -20.04 -40.93 6.30
CA ARG A 618 -19.77 -40.48 7.66
C ARG A 618 -19.55 -38.96 7.66
N GLN A 619 -20.28 -38.29 8.53
CA GLN A 619 -20.15 -36.87 8.74
C GLN A 619 -18.94 -36.56 9.62
N LYS A 620 -18.29 -35.43 9.33
CA LYS A 620 -17.17 -34.95 10.11
C LYS A 620 -17.66 -34.40 11.45
N ILE A 621 -16.97 -34.78 12.53
CA ILE A 621 -17.18 -34.24 13.86
C ILE A 621 -16.16 -33.14 14.09
N GLU A 622 -16.64 -31.90 14.22
CA GLU A 622 -15.78 -30.76 14.54
C GLU A 622 -15.34 -30.81 16.01
N LEU A 623 -14.03 -30.81 16.21
CA LEU A 623 -13.40 -30.77 17.54
C LEU A 623 -12.51 -29.53 17.64
N PRO A 624 -12.39 -28.91 18.84
CA PRO A 624 -11.45 -27.82 19.06
C PRO A 624 -10.00 -28.33 18.98
N ASN A 625 -9.03 -27.44 18.83
CA ASN A 625 -7.62 -27.81 18.93
C ASN A 625 -7.24 -28.24 20.36
N PHE A 626 -6.12 -28.96 20.50
CA PHE A 626 -5.60 -29.33 21.81
C PHE A 626 -5.37 -28.11 22.70
N SER A 627 -5.69 -28.26 23.99
CA SER A 627 -5.44 -27.23 24.99
C SER A 627 -4.83 -27.90 26.21
N TYR A 628 -3.62 -27.47 26.55
CA TYR A 628 -2.89 -27.97 27.70
C TYR A 628 -3.55 -27.51 29.01
N ALA A 629 -3.94 -28.48 29.86
CA ALA A 629 -4.65 -28.23 31.11
C ALA A 629 -3.72 -28.15 32.35
N GLY A 630 -2.42 -28.36 32.18
CA GLY A 630 -1.46 -28.33 33.29
C GLY A 630 -1.21 -26.92 33.83
N SER A 631 -0.64 -26.85 35.04
CA SER A 631 -0.35 -25.60 35.74
C SER A 631 1.02 -25.00 35.42
N ASP A 632 1.89 -25.72 34.71
CA ASP A 632 3.21 -25.23 34.31
C ASP A 632 3.05 -24.10 33.29
N LEU A 633 3.55 -22.91 33.66
CA LEU A 633 3.41 -21.69 32.87
C LEU A 633 4.16 -21.77 31.54
N ILE A 634 5.37 -22.33 31.54
CA ILE A 634 6.22 -22.40 30.34
C ILE A 634 5.62 -23.39 29.36
N LEU A 635 5.21 -24.57 29.84
CA LEU A 635 4.49 -25.53 29.00
C LEU A 635 3.21 -24.90 28.45
N LYS A 636 2.41 -24.21 29.26
CA LYS A 636 1.18 -23.56 28.79
C LYS A 636 1.45 -22.55 27.68
N LEU A 637 2.50 -21.74 27.80
CA LEU A 637 2.93 -20.79 26.77
C LEU A 637 3.35 -21.50 25.49
N VAL A 638 4.24 -22.50 25.60
CA VAL A 638 4.72 -23.27 24.43
C VAL A 638 3.57 -23.98 23.74
N TYR A 639 2.72 -24.72 24.46
CA TYR A 639 1.54 -25.38 23.90
C TYR A 639 0.60 -24.40 23.18
N SER A 640 0.31 -23.25 23.79
CA SER A 640 -0.56 -22.24 23.15
C SER A 640 0.05 -21.68 21.87
N THR A 641 1.35 -21.40 21.87
CA THR A 641 2.08 -20.88 20.71
C THR A 641 2.15 -21.92 19.60
N GLU A 642 2.48 -23.16 19.94
CA GLU A 642 2.61 -24.26 18.98
C GLU A 642 1.26 -24.62 18.34
N ILE A 643 0.16 -24.56 19.11
CA ILE A 643 -1.19 -24.72 18.54
C ILE A 643 -1.51 -23.59 17.58
N GLU A 644 -1.25 -22.33 17.96
CA GLU A 644 -1.51 -21.19 17.08
C GLU A 644 -0.67 -21.21 15.80
N LYS A 645 0.58 -21.71 15.87
CA LYS A 645 1.46 -21.85 14.71
C LYS A 645 1.07 -22.99 13.78
N ASN A 646 0.52 -24.07 14.31
CA ASN A 646 0.26 -25.29 13.55
C ASN A 646 -1.25 -25.54 13.30
N LYS A 647 -2.17 -24.71 13.79
CA LYS A 647 -3.61 -24.93 13.57
C LYS A 647 -3.98 -24.91 12.09
N ARG A 648 -4.88 -25.82 11.70
CA ARG A 648 -5.48 -25.87 10.37
C ARG A 648 -6.97 -25.59 10.46
N LYS A 649 -7.55 -25.07 9.36
CA LYS A 649 -8.95 -24.60 9.34
C LYS A 649 -9.96 -25.74 9.43
N SER A 650 -9.64 -26.89 8.84
CA SER A 650 -10.57 -28.02 8.69
C SER A 650 -10.15 -29.25 9.49
N GLU A 651 -9.16 -29.15 10.38
CA GLU A 651 -8.61 -30.28 11.14
C GLU A 651 -8.30 -29.80 12.56
N PHE A 652 -8.49 -30.66 13.55
CA PHE A 652 -8.04 -30.33 14.90
C PHE A 652 -6.57 -30.74 15.07
N THR A 653 -5.82 -29.91 15.78
CA THR A 653 -4.37 -30.05 15.91
C THR A 653 -4.01 -30.52 17.31
N ILE A 654 -3.17 -31.55 17.38
CA ILE A 654 -2.50 -32.02 18.59
C ILE A 654 -1.03 -31.63 18.49
N VAL A 655 -0.48 -31.07 19.56
CA VAL A 655 0.95 -30.79 19.66
C VAL A 655 1.56 -31.48 20.87
N ALA A 656 2.84 -31.79 20.80
CA ALA A 656 3.63 -32.36 21.87
C ALA A 656 5.05 -31.76 21.84
N PRO A 657 5.30 -30.71 22.65
CA PRO A 657 6.62 -30.11 22.77
C PRO A 657 7.51 -30.86 23.78
N HIS A 658 8.77 -31.07 23.43
CA HIS A 658 9.86 -31.38 24.36
C HIS A 658 10.64 -30.10 24.65
N ILE A 659 10.65 -29.65 25.90
CA ILE A 659 11.38 -28.44 26.29
C ILE A 659 12.78 -28.81 26.77
N PHE A 660 13.81 -28.31 26.09
CA PHE A 660 15.21 -28.49 26.46
C PHE A 660 15.66 -27.52 27.56
N GLY A 661 15.06 -26.34 27.59
CA GLY A 661 15.36 -25.34 28.61
C GLY A 661 14.70 -24.00 28.33
N SER A 662 14.66 -23.18 29.37
CA SER A 662 14.10 -21.83 29.37
C SER A 662 15.08 -20.85 30.02
N TYR A 663 15.34 -19.73 29.35
CA TYR A 663 16.34 -18.74 29.78
C TYR A 663 15.70 -17.35 29.78
N GLU A 664 15.80 -16.63 30.90
CA GLU A 664 15.21 -15.29 31.05
C GLU A 664 16.31 -14.22 31.25
N GLU A 665 16.34 -13.18 30.41
CA GLU A 665 17.21 -12.00 30.55
C GLU A 665 16.43 -10.71 30.23
N ASN A 666 16.54 -9.67 31.07
CA ASN A 666 15.89 -8.36 30.89
C ASN A 666 14.45 -8.46 30.36
N ASP A 667 13.59 -9.16 31.12
CA ASP A 667 12.17 -9.36 30.80
C ASP A 667 11.89 -10.11 29.50
N ARG A 668 12.86 -10.91 29.00
CA ARG A 668 12.68 -11.79 27.85
C ARG A 668 12.95 -13.24 28.21
N LEU A 669 11.95 -14.08 28.02
CA LEU A 669 12.02 -15.53 28.21
C LEU A 669 12.20 -16.22 26.86
N LYS A 670 13.30 -16.94 26.66
CA LYS A 670 13.52 -17.79 25.49
C LYS A 670 13.48 -19.25 25.87
N VAL A 671 12.63 -20.01 25.17
CA VAL A 671 12.38 -21.43 25.40
C VAL A 671 12.79 -22.21 24.17
N PHE A 672 13.58 -23.26 24.35
CA PHE A 672 14.01 -24.15 23.28
C PHE A 672 13.17 -25.42 23.32
N THR A 673 12.54 -25.77 22.20
CA THR A 673 11.62 -26.91 22.10
C THR A 673 11.79 -27.68 20.81
N THR A 674 11.52 -28.97 20.83
CA THR A 674 11.20 -29.76 19.63
C THR A 674 9.75 -30.19 19.74
N THR A 675 8.94 -29.78 18.79
CA THR A 675 7.49 -30.01 18.85
C THR A 675 7.06 -30.95 17.74
N VAL A 676 6.38 -32.04 18.09
CA VAL A 676 5.53 -32.79 17.15
C VAL A 676 4.21 -32.06 17.05
N SER A 677 3.77 -31.76 15.83
CA SER A 677 2.41 -31.32 15.54
C SER A 677 1.75 -32.30 14.59
N LYS A 678 0.50 -32.65 14.85
CA LYS A 678 -0.31 -33.52 13.99
C LYS A 678 -1.72 -33.02 13.85
N HIS A 679 -2.31 -33.29 12.70
CA HIS A 679 -3.65 -32.83 12.35
C HIS A 679 -4.57 -34.02 12.09
N TYR A 680 -5.78 -33.92 12.61
CA TYR A 680 -6.73 -35.00 12.61
C TYR A 680 -8.12 -34.57 12.16
N SER A 681 -8.80 -35.48 11.47
CA SER A 681 -10.23 -35.40 11.16
C SER A 681 -10.95 -36.59 11.79
N LEU A 682 -12.03 -36.32 12.52
CA LEU A 682 -12.84 -37.37 13.14
C LEU A 682 -14.13 -37.57 12.34
N TYR A 683 -14.39 -38.80 11.92
CA TYR A 683 -15.61 -39.22 11.24
C TYR A 683 -16.26 -40.35 12.04
N ASP A 684 -17.35 -40.04 12.74
CA ASP A 684 -17.97 -40.94 13.71
C ASP A 684 -16.96 -41.47 14.76
N LYS A 685 -16.58 -42.75 14.70
CA LYS A 685 -15.56 -43.38 15.56
C LYS A 685 -14.22 -43.61 14.89
N THR A 686 -14.04 -43.10 13.67
CA THR A 686 -12.81 -43.28 12.89
C THR A 686 -12.07 -41.96 12.80
N LEU A 687 -10.85 -41.94 13.32
CA LEU A 687 -9.95 -40.80 13.31
C LEU A 687 -8.94 -40.95 12.18
N SER A 688 -8.82 -39.95 11.32
CA SER A 688 -7.87 -39.90 10.22
C SER A 688 -6.72 -38.94 10.55
N GLU A 689 -5.47 -39.38 10.35
CA GLU A 689 -4.28 -38.52 10.45
C GLU A 689 -4.01 -37.86 9.09
N GLU A 690 -4.23 -36.56 8.99
CA GLU A 690 -4.12 -35.79 7.73
C GLU A 690 -2.70 -35.30 7.46
N GLY A 691 -1.86 -35.29 8.49
CA GLY A 691 -0.45 -34.94 8.38
C GLY A 691 0.16 -34.48 9.70
N GLY A 692 1.43 -34.07 9.65
CA GLY A 692 2.14 -33.56 10.79
C GLY A 692 3.58 -33.19 10.48
N SER A 693 4.25 -32.62 11.48
CA SER A 693 5.65 -32.21 11.41
C SER A 693 6.34 -32.39 12.75
N VAL A 694 7.67 -32.52 12.72
CA VAL A 694 8.52 -32.47 13.91
C VAL A 694 9.50 -31.32 13.69
N VAL A 695 9.42 -30.30 14.53
CA VAL A 695 10.14 -29.05 14.29
C VAL A 695 10.86 -28.60 15.57
N PRO A 696 12.20 -28.51 15.55
CA PRO A 696 12.95 -27.77 16.55
C PRO A 696 12.74 -26.26 16.38
N ALA A 697 12.50 -25.58 17.50
CA ALA A 697 12.27 -24.14 17.52
C ALA A 697 12.82 -23.49 18.81
N ALA A 698 13.08 -22.19 18.71
CA ALA A 698 13.27 -21.32 19.85
C ALA A 698 12.18 -20.24 19.88
N ILE A 699 11.48 -20.16 21.00
CA ILE A 699 10.36 -19.24 21.19
C ILE A 699 10.76 -18.19 22.22
N THR A 700 10.75 -16.92 21.83
CA THR A 700 11.06 -15.79 22.71
C THR A 700 9.79 -15.03 23.04
N TYR A 701 9.59 -14.79 24.32
CA TYR A 701 8.47 -14.03 24.89
C TYR A 701 8.98 -12.81 25.63
N VAL A 702 8.23 -11.71 25.58
CA VAL A 702 8.44 -10.54 26.45
C VAL A 702 7.51 -10.64 27.65
N LYS A 703 8.06 -10.38 28.84
CA LYS A 703 7.32 -10.30 30.09
C LYS A 703 6.75 -8.90 30.26
N ASN A 704 5.43 -8.83 30.42
CA ASN A 704 4.70 -7.60 30.66
C ASN A 704 4.79 -7.18 32.14
N ALA A 705 4.43 -5.93 32.43
CA ALA A 705 4.44 -5.38 33.79
C ALA A 705 3.48 -6.10 34.76
N ASP A 706 2.46 -6.78 34.25
CA ASP A 706 1.53 -7.62 35.02
C ASP A 706 2.05 -9.05 35.26
N GLY A 707 3.24 -9.38 34.77
CA GLY A 707 3.86 -10.71 34.86
C GLY A 707 3.40 -11.70 33.80
N SER A 708 2.52 -11.31 32.86
CA SER A 708 2.15 -12.14 31.71
C SER A 708 3.25 -12.17 30.64
N TYR A 709 3.29 -13.22 29.82
CA TYR A 709 4.24 -13.33 28.72
C TYR A 709 3.51 -13.16 27.37
N MET A 710 4.07 -12.36 26.47
CA MET A 710 3.59 -12.17 25.10
C MET A 710 4.62 -12.70 24.11
N LEU A 711 4.17 -13.41 23.06
CA LEU A 711 5.05 -13.91 22.00
C LEU A 711 5.74 -12.75 21.29
N GLU A 712 7.06 -12.79 21.21
CA GLU A 712 7.85 -11.78 20.50
C GLU A 712 8.49 -12.35 19.24
N LYS A 713 9.12 -13.53 19.35
CA LYS A 713 9.89 -14.12 18.25
C LYS A 713 9.72 -15.63 18.24
N TYR A 714 9.56 -16.20 17.05
CA TYR A 714 9.54 -17.64 16.83
C TYR A 714 10.58 -18.01 15.77
N GLU A 715 11.60 -18.77 16.15
CA GLU A 715 12.72 -19.17 15.30
C GLU A 715 12.68 -20.68 15.10
N GLN A 716 12.29 -21.15 13.92
CA GLN A 716 12.25 -22.58 13.61
C GLN A 716 13.50 -23.05 12.86
N ALA A 717 13.82 -24.33 12.99
CA ALA A 717 14.84 -24.95 12.15
C ALA A 717 14.46 -24.86 10.67
N GLY A 718 15.44 -24.51 9.83
CA GLY A 718 15.34 -24.60 8.37
C GLY A 718 15.40 -26.05 7.90
N ASP A 719 15.23 -26.28 6.61
CA ASP A 719 15.25 -27.62 6.01
C ASP A 719 16.60 -27.96 5.36
N GLY A 720 16.79 -29.25 5.04
CA GLY A 720 17.94 -29.75 4.29
C GLY A 720 19.30 -29.27 4.82
N ALA A 721 20.09 -28.63 3.96
CA ALA A 721 21.43 -28.13 4.29
C ALA A 721 21.43 -27.01 5.36
N LYS A 722 20.28 -26.37 5.64
CA LYS A 722 20.13 -25.31 6.64
C LYS A 722 19.66 -25.81 8.00
N PHE A 723 19.26 -27.08 8.12
CA PHE A 723 18.72 -27.65 9.36
C PHE A 723 19.65 -27.44 10.57
N ALA A 724 20.83 -28.08 10.59
CA ALA A 724 21.77 -27.90 11.70
C ALA A 724 22.29 -26.45 11.86
N PRO A 725 22.66 -25.72 10.78
CA PRO A 725 23.08 -24.32 10.90
C PRO A 725 22.04 -23.38 11.52
N SER A 726 20.75 -23.59 11.26
CA SER A 726 19.68 -22.75 11.83
C SER A 726 19.46 -23.01 13.32
N ILE A 727 19.53 -24.27 13.77
CA ILE A 727 19.48 -24.63 15.20
C ILE A 727 20.64 -23.97 15.95
N LYS A 728 21.82 -24.05 15.35
CA LYS A 728 23.04 -23.41 15.82
C LYS A 728 22.93 -21.89 15.97
N GLU A 729 22.13 -21.24 15.14
CA GLU A 729 21.93 -19.78 15.14
C GLU A 729 21.03 -19.34 16.29
N PHE A 730 19.90 -20.04 16.49
CA PHE A 730 18.94 -19.64 17.52
C PHE A 730 19.35 -20.07 18.94
N CYS A 731 20.30 -21.00 19.13
CA CYS A 731 20.82 -21.49 20.43
C CYS A 731 21.69 -20.45 21.18
N THR A 732 21.11 -19.29 21.46
CA THR A 732 21.73 -18.13 22.09
C THR A 732 20.81 -17.53 23.16
N MET A 733 21.39 -16.85 24.14
CA MET A 733 20.65 -16.13 25.20
C MET A 733 19.76 -15.02 24.61
N PRO A 734 18.57 -14.76 25.18
CA PRO A 734 17.55 -13.87 24.60
C PRO A 734 18.01 -12.43 24.37
N VAL A 735 18.91 -11.89 25.19
CA VAL A 735 19.34 -10.49 25.08
C VAL A 735 20.82 -10.39 24.75
N THR A 736 21.67 -11.10 25.50
CA THR A 736 23.13 -11.00 25.31
C THR A 736 23.61 -11.67 24.03
N GLY A 737 22.80 -12.53 23.40
CA GLY A 737 23.17 -13.30 22.21
C GLY A 737 24.31 -14.29 22.46
N LYS A 738 24.69 -14.52 23.73
CA LYS A 738 25.74 -15.46 24.09
C LYS A 738 25.29 -16.88 23.76
N ARG A 739 26.15 -17.67 23.10
CA ARG A 739 25.86 -19.09 22.83
C ARG A 739 25.61 -19.87 24.12
N ILE A 740 24.61 -20.75 24.07
CA ILE A 740 24.33 -21.73 25.11
C ILE A 740 25.08 -23.01 24.72
N ASN A 741 26.13 -23.33 25.48
CA ASN A 741 26.99 -24.48 25.17
C ASN A 741 26.22 -25.79 25.32
N GLY A 742 26.32 -26.69 24.32
CA GLY A 742 25.70 -28.01 24.32
C GLY A 742 24.24 -28.07 23.85
N MET A 743 23.53 -26.94 23.79
CA MET A 743 22.10 -26.93 23.42
C MET A 743 21.85 -27.38 21.98
N GLU A 744 22.72 -26.98 21.05
CA GLU A 744 22.67 -27.41 19.64
C GLU A 744 22.78 -28.94 19.53
N ASP A 745 23.75 -29.54 20.23
CA ASP A 745 24.00 -30.98 20.19
C ASP A 745 22.86 -31.77 20.84
N GLU A 746 22.27 -31.23 21.93
CA GLU A 746 21.14 -31.84 22.63
C GLU A 746 19.87 -31.87 21.75
N ILE A 747 19.56 -30.76 21.08
CA ILE A 747 18.42 -30.67 20.16
C ILE A 747 18.62 -31.62 18.97
N LEU A 748 19.82 -31.66 18.38
CA LEU A 748 20.13 -32.55 17.26
C LEU A 748 20.11 -34.04 17.65
N SER A 749 20.59 -34.36 18.86
CA SER A 749 20.54 -35.71 19.40
C SER A 749 19.10 -36.16 19.64
N HIS A 750 18.27 -35.32 20.26
CA HIS A 750 16.86 -35.61 20.48
C HIS A 750 16.08 -35.75 19.16
N TYR A 751 16.35 -34.90 18.17
CA TYR A 751 15.73 -35.01 16.86
C TYR A 751 16.10 -36.32 16.11
N SER A 752 17.18 -36.99 16.52
CA SER A 752 17.53 -38.31 15.98
C SER A 752 16.73 -39.47 16.60
N ASP A 753 16.16 -39.26 17.80
CA ASP A 753 15.32 -40.22 18.52
C ASP A 753 14.31 -39.50 19.43
N TYR A 754 13.17 -39.11 18.84
CA TYR A 754 12.11 -38.32 19.47
C TYR A 754 10.86 -39.16 19.82
N ASN A 755 11.07 -40.44 20.15
CA ASN A 755 9.98 -41.36 20.50
C ASN A 755 9.19 -40.91 21.74
N ASP A 756 9.82 -40.16 22.64
CA ASP A 756 9.19 -39.57 23.81
C ASP A 756 8.05 -38.61 23.42
N ILE A 757 8.27 -37.71 22.47
CA ILE A 757 7.23 -36.75 22.03
C ILE A 757 6.18 -37.38 21.13
N LEU A 758 6.48 -38.47 20.43
CA LEU A 758 5.45 -39.27 19.75
C LEU A 758 4.50 -39.95 20.74
N ASN A 759 5.04 -40.47 21.85
CA ASN A 759 4.23 -41.03 22.93
C ASN A 759 3.42 -39.95 23.66
N LEU A 760 4.02 -38.76 23.86
CA LEU A 760 3.34 -37.61 24.43
C LEU A 760 2.21 -37.11 23.52
N GLU A 761 2.44 -37.01 22.22
CA GLU A 761 1.42 -36.64 21.22
C GLU A 761 0.22 -37.59 21.30
N ARG A 762 0.50 -38.91 21.30
CA ARG A 762 -0.55 -39.92 21.44
C ARG A 762 -1.33 -39.79 22.75
N THR A 763 -0.64 -39.46 23.85
CA THR A 763 -1.28 -39.22 25.15
C THR A 763 -2.18 -37.98 25.10
N ASN A 764 -1.68 -36.87 24.55
CA ASN A 764 -2.43 -35.63 24.38
C ASN A 764 -3.67 -35.85 23.51
N LEU A 765 -3.56 -36.63 22.43
CA LEU A 765 -4.68 -37.00 21.57
C LEU A 765 -5.76 -37.77 22.33
N ILE A 766 -5.38 -38.80 23.11
CA ILE A 766 -6.33 -39.61 23.88
C ILE A 766 -7.04 -38.75 24.94
N GLU A 767 -6.29 -37.91 25.65
CA GLU A 767 -6.87 -36.97 26.63
C GLU A 767 -7.82 -35.97 25.96
N HIS A 768 -7.45 -35.46 24.79
CA HIS A 768 -8.27 -34.54 24.02
C HIS A 768 -9.60 -35.15 23.60
N LEU A 769 -9.57 -36.38 23.07
CA LEU A 769 -10.77 -37.11 22.68
C LEU A 769 -11.68 -37.35 23.89
N LYS A 770 -11.10 -37.80 25.02
CA LYS A 770 -11.85 -38.00 26.28
C LYS A 770 -12.48 -36.70 26.79
N LYS A 771 -11.74 -35.59 26.76
CA LYS A 771 -12.25 -34.26 27.17
C LYS A 771 -13.43 -33.80 26.31
N ASN A 772 -13.48 -34.20 25.04
CA ASN A 772 -14.56 -33.90 24.10
C ASN A 772 -15.62 -35.02 24.01
N ASN A 773 -15.71 -35.88 25.03
CA ASN A 773 -16.68 -36.99 25.12
C ASN A 773 -16.60 -38.01 23.97
N GLN A 774 -15.44 -38.15 23.34
CA GLN A 774 -15.20 -39.13 22.28
C GLN A 774 -14.57 -40.39 22.85
N HIS A 775 -15.38 -41.44 22.97
CA HIS A 775 -14.97 -42.79 23.40
C HIS A 775 -15.07 -43.80 22.27
N GLY A 776 -14.24 -44.84 22.33
CA GLY A 776 -14.24 -45.94 21.35
C GLY A 776 -13.76 -45.52 19.97
N VAL A 777 -12.82 -44.56 19.91
CA VAL A 777 -12.28 -44.02 18.66
C VAL A 777 -11.13 -44.91 18.16
N PHE A 778 -11.06 -45.11 16.85
CA PHE A 778 -10.02 -45.86 16.18
C PHE A 778 -9.20 -44.94 15.28
N LEU A 779 -7.88 -45.01 15.34
CA LEU A 779 -7.00 -44.30 14.40
C LEU A 779 -6.82 -45.10 13.11
N TYR A 780 -7.15 -44.49 11.98
CA TYR A 780 -6.91 -45.00 10.63
C TYR A 780 -5.55 -44.51 10.10
N ARG A 781 -4.74 -45.43 9.57
CA ARG A 781 -3.43 -45.11 8.97
C ARG A 781 -3.35 -45.58 7.52
N LYS A 782 -3.25 -44.63 6.58
CA LYS A 782 -3.18 -44.90 5.13
C LYS A 782 -1.78 -45.37 4.64
N HIS A 783 -0.70 -45.18 5.40
CA HIS A 783 0.68 -45.26 4.88
C HIS A 783 1.65 -46.23 5.60
N TYR A 784 1.15 -47.14 6.45
CA TYR A 784 2.00 -48.16 7.09
C TYR A 784 1.74 -49.55 6.49
N GLN A 785 2.67 -50.49 6.70
CA GLN A 785 2.81 -51.82 6.06
C GLN A 785 1.54 -52.70 5.94
N LYS A 786 0.44 -52.32 6.58
CA LYS A 786 -0.91 -52.80 6.31
C LYS A 786 -1.81 -51.59 6.04
N PRO A 787 -2.19 -51.31 4.78
CA PRO A 787 -3.28 -50.38 4.53
C PRO A 787 -4.51 -50.92 5.28
N ASP A 788 -5.23 -50.04 5.98
CA ASP A 788 -6.51 -50.35 6.67
C ASP A 788 -6.43 -51.02 8.06
N GLU A 789 -5.45 -50.66 8.90
CA GLU A 789 -5.47 -51.02 10.32
C GLU A 789 -6.15 -49.94 11.18
N LEU A 790 -7.24 -50.31 11.85
CA LEU A 790 -7.91 -49.49 12.87
C LEU A 790 -7.26 -49.72 14.24
N ILE A 791 -6.54 -48.73 14.75
CA ILE A 791 -5.86 -48.82 16.04
C ILE A 791 -6.79 -48.29 17.13
N PRO A 792 -7.22 -49.11 18.11
CA PRO A 792 -8.06 -48.62 19.20
C PRO A 792 -7.31 -47.59 20.05
N LEU A 793 -7.94 -46.44 20.28
CA LEU A 793 -7.50 -45.42 21.23
C LEU A 793 -8.30 -45.63 22.53
N SER A 794 -7.66 -46.29 23.51
CA SER A 794 -8.26 -46.72 24.79
C SER A 794 -8.63 -45.58 25.74
#